data_AF-A0A970SIX8-F1
#
_entry.id   AF-A0A970SIX8-F1
#
_cell.length_a   1.000
_cell.length_b   1.000
_cell.length_c   1.000
_cell.angle_alpha   90.00
_cell.angle_beta   90.00
_cell.angle_gamma   90.00
#
_symmetry.space_group_name_H-M   'P 1'
#
loop_
_entity.id
_entity.type
_entity.pdbx_description
1 polymer ?
#
loop_
_entity_poly.entity_id
_entity_poly.type
_entity_poly.pdbx_seq_one_letter_code
_entity_poly.pdbx_strand_id
1 'polypeptide(L)'
;MYYNTKPNRNDDLFNEIIEKLHPPQGGTHLYPGAKGQYWAPCPFHDDQQNRSLTLEPYKGLTLQEYCTNKKLPLDFLQSLQVYERKRNGIPQVYIPYFDKDGTEVGKRIRTSLNDSNQFIWSKGSKPTLYGLSWMDEPLHDCMRNGESINYIILVERESDAQTLWFYDIPSLGVPSATVWQPEWKEHLTGKMVYVWQEPGEGGKQLVDKIGQDFPEIMILSPTDGYKDISEYHTAGGNVQDYIKALMESATPYSKIVNDRYVEETSMITEKASPVFHSDVLDEVVKLCRRLGVVGEEGNIKLLYLALTSRITDKPVSIVVKAASSAGKSFILKQVLKLFPQPAYYEISSMSEKALFYLKEPLKYRFLIMYEEAGISSDFSNYIIRSLLSEGHIKHITVEQTESGMQDRVLEQEGPTGFITTTTKINLHPENETRLLSINVTDTPDQTRAVMCKIAKNSMGRKPILEVPESMIAYQSWLEKLGIKEVIIPYAEILADNTNSSAVRMRRDFSKLINLISVHAIIYQHQREKDEKGSIIATLEDYREIYYLSSDSINYAVESSVKPSIRQTVNAVRELLLEKNGGETDFSNESEQNQKWVDNTTLAKKLGLSTSATSRRVAEATSLGFLDNLESKNGKRKKIILGKAIPDDESVFPSPEELEKKWAALAKLHATVQRLPILSEDNDE
;
A
#
# COMPACT_ATOMS: atom_id res chain seq x y z
N MET A 1 -16.85 -13.52 -5.41
CA MET A 1 -17.65 -14.22 -6.43
C MET A 1 -18.78 -14.93 -5.71
N TYR A 2 -20.00 -14.48 -5.96
CA TYR A 2 -21.22 -15.20 -5.61
C TYR A 2 -21.19 -16.57 -6.30
N TYR A 3 -21.35 -17.64 -5.53
CA TYR A 3 -21.87 -18.87 -6.09
C TYR A 3 -23.38 -18.88 -5.92
N ASN A 4 -24.01 -18.97 -7.08
CA ASN A 4 -25.42 -18.99 -7.32
C ASN A 4 -26.05 -20.27 -6.77
N THR A 5 -27.32 -20.14 -6.43
CA THR A 5 -28.23 -21.13 -5.88
C THR A 5 -28.37 -22.39 -6.74
N LYS A 6 -28.13 -23.56 -6.13
CA LYS A 6 -28.87 -24.80 -6.41
C LYS A 6 -29.13 -25.50 -5.07
N PRO A 7 -30.38 -25.88 -4.76
CA PRO A 7 -30.71 -26.60 -3.54
C PRO A 7 -30.36 -28.09 -3.69
N ASN A 8 -30.09 -28.73 -2.55
CA ASN A 8 -29.96 -30.17 -2.33
C ASN A 8 -28.67 -30.85 -2.84
N ARG A 9 -27.67 -30.95 -1.96
CA ARG A 9 -26.84 -32.16 -1.81
C ARG A 9 -25.84 -32.19 -0.63
N ASN A 10 -25.78 -31.17 0.24
CA ASN A 10 -24.83 -31.17 1.36
C ASN A 10 -25.44 -31.33 2.75
N ASP A 11 -26.75 -31.17 2.93
CA ASP A 11 -27.37 -31.39 4.25
C ASP A 11 -27.43 -32.88 4.58
N ASP A 12 -27.65 -33.74 3.58
CA ASP A 12 -27.66 -35.20 3.79
C ASP A 12 -26.27 -35.72 4.17
N LEU A 13 -25.21 -35.26 3.50
CA LEU A 13 -23.84 -35.65 3.82
C LEU A 13 -23.40 -35.10 5.19
N PHE A 14 -23.77 -33.86 5.51
CA PHE A 14 -23.48 -33.25 6.81
C PHE A 14 -24.21 -33.97 7.93
N ASN A 15 -25.49 -34.30 7.74
CA ASN A 15 -26.29 -35.04 8.73
C ASN A 15 -25.84 -36.51 8.85
N GLU A 16 -25.43 -37.16 7.77
CA GLU A 16 -24.90 -38.53 7.79
C GLU A 16 -23.54 -38.61 8.52
N ILE A 17 -22.71 -37.56 8.41
CA ILE A 17 -21.47 -37.42 9.18
C ILE A 17 -21.77 -37.23 10.67
N ILE A 18 -22.76 -36.39 11.01
CA ILE A 18 -23.18 -36.15 12.40
C ILE A 18 -23.80 -37.41 13.03
N GLU A 19 -24.60 -38.16 12.29
CA GLU A 19 -25.20 -39.42 12.76
C GLU A 19 -24.15 -40.50 13.05
N LYS A 20 -23.10 -40.60 12.21
CA LYS A 20 -22.00 -41.56 12.41
C LYS A 20 -21.02 -41.16 13.51
N LEU A 21 -21.04 -39.90 13.95
CA LEU A 21 -20.27 -39.40 15.09
C LEU A 21 -21.02 -39.55 16.43
N HIS A 22 -22.27 -40.03 16.42
CA HIS A 22 -23.03 -40.32 17.64
C HIS A 22 -22.88 -41.79 18.06
N PRO A 23 -22.49 -42.08 19.32
CA PRO A 23 -22.34 -43.45 19.80
C PRO A 23 -23.70 -44.10 20.03
N PRO A 24 -23.84 -45.41 19.77
CA PRO A 24 -25.06 -46.13 20.08
C PRO A 24 -25.12 -46.31 21.61
N GLN A 25 -26.08 -45.61 22.24
CA GLN A 25 -26.45 -45.66 23.66
C GLN A 25 -25.69 -44.70 24.61
N GLY A 26 -26.34 -43.56 24.89
CA GLY A 26 -26.49 -42.98 26.22
C GLY A 26 -25.26 -42.43 26.97
N GLY A 27 -25.14 -41.09 26.99
CA GLY A 27 -24.38 -40.34 28.01
C GLY A 27 -23.49 -39.23 27.44
N THR A 28 -23.82 -37.97 27.71
CA THR A 28 -23.12 -36.76 27.24
C THR A 28 -21.80 -36.44 27.95
N HIS A 29 -21.13 -37.43 28.55
CA HIS A 29 -19.81 -37.25 29.16
C HIS A 29 -18.95 -38.46 28.80
N LEU A 30 -17.94 -38.25 27.94
CA LEU A 30 -16.60 -38.87 27.96
C LEU A 30 -15.86 -38.59 26.62
N TYR A 31 -15.37 -37.36 26.47
CA TYR A 31 -14.09 -37.09 25.83
C TYR A 31 -13.05 -36.94 26.96
N PRO A 32 -11.78 -37.33 26.74
CA PRO A 32 -11.26 -38.67 26.99
C PRO A 32 -11.44 -39.14 28.46
N GLY A 33 -11.55 -40.46 28.68
CA GLY A 33 -11.49 -41.05 30.02
C GLY A 33 -10.11 -40.92 30.66
N ALA A 34 -10.01 -41.08 31.99
CA ALA A 34 -8.81 -40.89 32.82
C ALA A 34 -7.55 -41.72 32.44
N LYS A 35 -7.61 -42.52 31.37
CA LYS A 35 -6.50 -43.31 30.80
C LYS A 35 -6.15 -42.95 29.35
N GLY A 36 -6.75 -41.91 28.76
CA GLY A 36 -6.32 -41.33 27.48
C GLY A 36 -6.56 -42.17 26.22
N GLN A 37 -7.54 -43.07 26.19
CA GLN A 37 -7.86 -43.85 24.98
C GLN A 37 -8.97 -43.19 24.14
N TYR A 38 -8.71 -43.04 22.83
CA TYR A 38 -9.65 -42.54 21.83
C TYR A 38 -10.32 -43.70 21.06
N TRP A 39 -11.57 -43.51 20.63
CA TRP A 39 -12.23 -44.38 19.65
C TRP A 39 -13.07 -43.58 18.65
N ALA A 40 -12.64 -43.57 17.38
CA ALA A 40 -13.43 -43.92 16.19
C ALA A 40 -12.46 -44.05 14.99
N PRO A 41 -12.54 -45.12 14.15
CA PRO A 41 -11.75 -45.22 12.94
C PRO A 41 -12.17 -44.17 11.89
N CYS A 42 -11.21 -43.72 11.07
CA CYS A 42 -11.46 -42.77 9.98
C CYS A 42 -12.48 -43.37 8.99
N PRO A 43 -13.62 -42.71 8.72
CA PRO A 43 -14.68 -43.28 7.88
C PRO A 43 -14.36 -43.31 6.37
N PHE A 44 -13.16 -42.90 5.95
CA PHE A 44 -12.79 -42.73 4.54
C PHE A 44 -11.63 -43.64 4.07
N HIS A 45 -11.04 -44.45 4.94
CA HIS A 45 -10.00 -45.41 4.57
C HIS A 45 -10.30 -46.80 5.15
N ASP A 46 -10.00 -47.83 4.36
CA ASP A 46 -10.16 -49.24 4.74
C ASP A 46 -8.96 -49.66 5.61
N ASP A 47 -8.84 -49.04 6.80
CA ASP A 47 -7.79 -49.35 7.77
C ASP A 47 -8.07 -50.73 8.38
N GLN A 48 -7.48 -51.78 7.80
CA GLN A 48 -7.59 -53.17 8.28
C GLN A 48 -6.72 -53.47 9.52
N GLN A 49 -6.08 -52.46 10.11
CA GLN A 49 -5.34 -52.62 11.36
C GLN A 49 -5.93 -51.72 12.43
N ASN A 50 -6.38 -52.32 13.54
CA ASN A 50 -6.50 -51.65 14.83
C ASN A 50 -5.09 -51.25 15.31
N ARG A 51 -4.41 -50.32 14.61
CA ARG A 51 -3.36 -49.55 15.22
C ARG A 51 -4.06 -48.56 16.11
N SER A 52 -4.32 -48.99 17.34
CA SER A 52 -4.45 -48.08 18.45
C SER A 52 -3.34 -47.04 18.27
N LEU A 53 -3.69 -45.76 18.12
CA LEU A 53 -2.76 -44.67 18.31
C LEU A 53 -2.33 -44.75 19.77
N THR A 54 -1.38 -45.66 20.06
CA THR A 54 -0.58 -45.60 21.27
C THR A 54 0.26 -44.35 21.12
N LEU A 55 -0.32 -43.21 21.51
CA LEU A 55 0.47 -42.15 22.12
C LEU A 55 1.21 -42.86 23.25
N GLU A 56 2.53 -43.00 23.13
CA GLU A 56 3.31 -43.41 24.29
C GLU A 56 2.86 -42.55 25.47
N PRO A 57 2.63 -43.15 26.66
CA PRO A 57 2.21 -42.37 27.82
C PRO A 57 3.22 -41.25 28.00
N TYR A 58 2.75 -40.00 28.02
CA TYR A 58 3.61 -38.83 28.10
C TYR A 58 4.50 -38.91 29.35
N LYS A 59 5.78 -39.27 29.15
CA LYS A 59 6.70 -39.61 30.25
C LYS A 59 7.26 -38.37 30.95
N GLY A 60 7.10 -37.19 30.35
CA GLY A 60 7.68 -35.94 30.85
C GLY A 60 9.18 -35.84 30.57
N LEU A 61 9.85 -34.93 31.27
CA LEU A 61 11.29 -34.72 31.20
C LEU A 61 11.85 -34.60 32.61
N THR A 62 12.74 -35.50 32.98
CA THR A 62 13.51 -35.39 34.23
C THR A 62 14.69 -34.44 34.06
N LEU A 63 15.17 -33.88 35.18
CA LEU A 63 16.38 -33.05 35.14
C LEU A 63 17.61 -33.87 34.71
N GLN A 64 17.69 -35.14 35.12
CA GLN A 64 18.79 -36.03 34.73
C GLN A 64 18.81 -36.30 33.22
N GLU A 65 17.65 -36.50 32.59
CA GLU A 65 17.54 -36.64 31.13
C GLU A 65 17.93 -35.35 30.42
N TYR A 66 17.54 -34.19 30.96
CA TYR A 66 17.96 -32.89 30.43
C TYR A 66 19.49 -32.71 30.50
N CYS A 67 20.11 -33.02 31.64
CA CYS A 67 21.57 -33.00 31.84
C CYS A 67 22.28 -33.92 30.83
N THR A 68 21.77 -35.14 30.68
CA THR A 68 22.33 -36.16 29.78
C THR A 68 22.24 -35.72 28.32
N ASN A 69 21.09 -35.16 27.93
CA ASN A 69 20.87 -34.66 26.57
C ASN A 69 21.78 -33.47 26.24
N LYS A 70 21.92 -32.53 27.18
CA LYS A 70 22.72 -31.32 26.98
C LYS A 70 24.19 -31.47 27.32
N LYS A 71 24.61 -32.63 27.83
CA LYS A 71 25.97 -32.88 28.35
C LYS A 71 26.42 -31.77 29.31
N LEU A 72 25.51 -31.31 30.17
CA LEU A 72 25.78 -30.33 31.21
C LEU A 72 25.72 -31.01 32.59
N PRO A 73 26.66 -30.73 33.50
CA PRO A 73 26.65 -31.33 34.83
C PRO A 73 25.39 -30.98 35.64
N LEU A 74 24.91 -31.94 36.44
CA LEU A 74 23.70 -31.77 37.25
C LEU A 74 23.87 -30.68 38.31
N ASP A 75 25.01 -30.66 38.98
CA ASP A 75 25.41 -29.66 39.96
C ASP A 75 25.49 -28.26 39.35
N PHE A 76 26.03 -28.14 38.13
CA PHE A 76 26.02 -26.88 37.39
C PHE A 76 24.61 -26.38 37.11
N LEU A 77 23.72 -27.20 36.53
CA LEU A 77 22.34 -26.77 36.25
C LEU A 77 21.55 -26.47 37.54
N GLN A 78 21.78 -27.23 38.60
CA GLN A 78 21.20 -26.94 39.92
C GLN A 78 21.71 -25.63 40.52
N SER A 79 22.99 -25.28 40.29
CA SER A 79 23.54 -23.98 40.71
C SER A 79 22.79 -22.82 40.05
N LEU A 80 22.36 -22.96 38.80
CA LEU A 80 21.51 -22.00 38.08
C LEU A 80 20.03 -22.03 38.52
N GLN A 81 19.70 -22.74 39.60
CA GLN A 81 18.36 -22.99 40.09
C GLN A 81 17.44 -23.69 39.07
N VAL A 82 18.00 -24.47 38.14
CA VAL A 82 17.20 -25.36 37.28
C VAL A 82 16.85 -26.61 38.08
N TYR A 83 15.57 -26.92 38.19
CA TYR A 83 15.10 -28.02 39.04
C TYR A 83 13.99 -28.86 38.40
N GLU A 84 13.81 -30.08 38.90
CA GLU A 84 12.71 -30.96 38.51
C GLU A 84 11.51 -30.78 39.45
N ARG A 85 10.30 -30.77 38.89
CA ARG A 85 9.08 -30.95 39.68
C ARG A 85 8.08 -31.82 38.94
N LYS A 86 7.45 -32.75 39.66
CA LYS A 86 6.38 -33.60 39.10
C LYS A 86 5.04 -32.89 39.15
N ARG A 87 4.34 -32.86 38.01
CA ARG A 87 2.94 -32.41 37.90
C ARG A 87 2.09 -33.59 37.48
N ASN A 88 1.10 -33.95 38.31
CA ASN A 88 0.28 -35.15 38.11
C ASN A 88 1.11 -36.44 37.91
N GLY A 89 2.23 -36.56 38.64
CA GLY A 89 3.15 -37.70 38.54
C GLY A 89 4.15 -37.63 37.38
N ILE A 90 4.01 -36.65 36.47
CA ILE A 90 4.86 -36.50 35.29
C ILE A 90 6.00 -35.51 35.58
N PRO A 91 7.27 -35.90 35.48
CA PRO A 91 8.42 -35.01 35.70
C PRO A 91 8.49 -33.90 34.64
N GLN A 92 8.87 -32.71 35.07
CA GLN A 92 9.06 -31.54 34.21
C GLN A 92 10.24 -30.73 34.75
N VAL A 93 11.01 -30.11 33.85
CA VAL A 93 12.15 -29.26 34.20
C VAL A 93 11.68 -27.80 34.28
N TYR A 94 12.00 -27.12 35.38
CA TYR A 94 11.67 -25.74 35.64
C TYR A 94 12.94 -24.89 35.54
N ILE A 95 12.87 -23.84 34.74
CA ILE A 95 13.96 -22.90 34.45
C ILE A 95 13.48 -21.51 34.92
N PRO A 96 13.97 -21.00 36.06
CA PRO A 96 13.56 -19.69 36.59
C PRO A 96 14.20 -18.54 35.81
N TYR A 97 13.49 -17.41 35.78
CA TYR A 97 13.91 -16.15 35.18
C TYR A 97 13.92 -15.08 36.26
N PHE A 98 15.01 -14.33 36.32
CA PHE A 98 15.21 -13.25 37.27
C PHE A 98 15.29 -11.91 36.54
N ASP A 99 14.82 -10.84 37.18
CA ASP A 99 15.08 -9.48 36.72
C ASP A 99 16.49 -9.02 37.08
N LYS A 100 16.83 -7.75 36.86
CA LYS A 100 18.16 -7.20 37.18
C LYS A 100 18.47 -7.16 38.68
N ASP A 101 17.44 -7.22 39.53
CA ASP A 101 17.51 -7.03 40.98
C ASP A 101 17.46 -8.39 41.71
N GLY A 102 17.74 -9.51 41.03
CA GLY A 102 17.72 -10.85 41.62
C GLY A 102 16.34 -11.44 41.85
N THR A 103 15.25 -10.75 41.48
CA THR A 103 13.89 -11.18 41.80
C THR A 103 13.33 -12.11 40.73
N GLU A 104 12.76 -13.26 41.14
CA GLU A 104 12.16 -14.22 40.21
C GLU A 104 10.88 -13.64 39.58
N VAL A 105 10.90 -13.40 38.27
CA VAL A 105 9.77 -12.80 37.51
C VAL A 105 9.04 -13.80 36.63
N GLY A 106 9.62 -14.98 36.39
CA GLY A 106 9.00 -15.99 35.55
C GLY A 106 9.64 -17.36 35.71
N LYS A 107 8.90 -18.39 35.28
CA LYS A 107 9.40 -19.77 35.20
C LYS A 107 9.00 -20.39 33.89
N ARG A 108 9.99 -20.82 33.11
CA ARG A 108 9.78 -21.64 31.92
C ARG A 108 9.81 -23.11 32.31
N ILE A 109 8.83 -23.86 31.81
CA ILE A 109 8.68 -25.29 32.07
C ILE A 109 9.00 -26.02 30.78
N ARG A 110 10.05 -26.82 30.79
CA ARG A 110 10.37 -27.75 29.71
C ARG A 110 9.79 -29.12 30.04
N THR A 111 8.98 -29.61 29.12
CA THR A 111 8.12 -30.77 29.37
C THR A 111 8.57 -31.99 28.55
N SER A 112 9.27 -31.79 27.43
CA SER A 112 9.94 -32.85 26.67
C SER A 112 11.18 -32.31 25.92
N LEU A 113 11.94 -33.22 25.29
CA LEU A 113 13.11 -32.86 24.48
C LEU A 113 12.77 -32.55 23.01
N ASN A 114 11.79 -33.26 22.43
CA ASN A 114 11.57 -33.32 20.98
C ASN A 114 10.08 -33.21 20.53
N ASP A 115 9.12 -33.01 21.45
CA ASP A 115 7.68 -32.97 21.08
C ASP A 115 7.17 -31.55 20.75
N SER A 116 6.03 -31.48 20.04
CA SER A 116 5.27 -30.25 19.93
C SER A 116 4.75 -29.81 21.31
N ASN A 117 4.88 -28.51 21.64
CA ASN A 117 4.61 -27.92 22.96
C ASN A 117 5.56 -28.32 24.10
N GLN A 118 6.85 -28.53 23.79
CA GLN A 118 7.88 -28.79 24.79
C GLN A 118 8.11 -27.67 25.82
N PHE A 119 7.61 -26.45 25.61
CA PHE A 119 7.83 -25.29 26.49
C PHE A 119 6.53 -24.60 26.89
N ILE A 120 6.38 -24.34 28.19
CA ILE A 120 5.21 -23.67 28.78
C ILE A 120 5.68 -22.62 29.77
N TRP A 121 5.01 -21.46 29.85
CA TRP A 121 5.22 -20.51 30.94
C TRP A 121 4.38 -20.89 32.16
N SER A 122 4.96 -20.79 33.36
CA SER A 122 4.18 -20.85 34.60
C SER A 122 3.18 -19.68 34.64
N LYS A 123 2.03 -19.89 35.29
CA LYS A 123 0.99 -18.87 35.44
C LYS A 123 1.56 -17.64 36.16
N GLY A 124 1.35 -16.45 35.59
CA GLY A 124 1.82 -15.17 36.13
C GLY A 124 3.27 -14.80 35.77
N SER A 125 3.95 -15.60 34.95
CA SER A 125 5.30 -15.27 34.49
C SER A 125 5.30 -14.03 33.60
N LYS A 126 6.26 -13.13 33.83
CA LYS A 126 6.58 -12.02 32.94
C LYS A 126 7.83 -12.40 32.13
N PRO A 127 7.73 -12.59 30.81
CA PRO A 127 8.89 -12.90 29.99
C PRO A 127 9.95 -11.78 30.06
N THR A 128 11.21 -12.17 30.21
CA THR A 128 12.39 -11.29 30.19
C THR A 128 13.57 -12.04 29.54
N LEU A 129 14.73 -11.40 29.42
CA LEU A 129 15.97 -12.08 29.00
C LEU A 129 16.43 -13.07 30.08
N TYR A 130 16.80 -14.28 29.66
CA TYR A 130 17.32 -15.30 30.56
C TYR A 130 18.78 -14.98 30.91
N GLY A 131 19.07 -14.83 32.21
CA GLY A 131 20.41 -14.58 32.72
C GLY A 131 20.71 -13.14 33.13
N LEU A 132 19.70 -12.26 33.26
CA LEU A 132 19.92 -10.90 33.77
C LEU A 132 20.55 -10.89 35.16
N SER A 133 20.16 -11.80 36.05
CA SER A 133 20.80 -12.00 37.36
C SER A 133 20.61 -13.40 37.92
N TRP A 134 21.40 -13.72 38.94
CA TRP A 134 21.34 -14.87 39.82
C TRP A 134 21.93 -14.50 41.18
N MET A 135 21.15 -14.62 42.25
CA MET A 135 21.59 -14.26 43.62
C MET A 135 22.23 -12.87 43.69
N ASP A 136 21.59 -11.88 43.07
CA ASP A 136 22.05 -10.49 42.94
C ASP A 136 23.30 -10.27 42.07
N GLU A 137 23.79 -11.30 41.37
CA GLU A 137 24.94 -11.23 40.46
C GLU A 137 24.53 -11.54 39.00
N PRO A 138 24.96 -10.76 38.00
CA PRO A 138 24.64 -11.03 36.59
C PRO A 138 25.31 -12.32 36.07
N LEU A 139 24.51 -13.29 35.61
CA LEU A 139 25.04 -14.53 35.00
C LEU A 139 25.78 -14.29 33.67
N HIS A 140 25.50 -13.16 33.03
CA HIS A 140 26.08 -12.77 31.76
C HIS A 140 27.36 -11.95 31.90
N ASP A 141 27.87 -11.72 33.12
CA ASP A 141 29.12 -11.00 33.34
C ASP A 141 30.24 -11.98 33.70
N CYS A 142 31.07 -12.27 32.69
CA CYS A 142 32.25 -13.10 32.87
C CYS A 142 33.49 -12.23 33.15
N MET A 143 34.37 -12.75 34.01
CA MET A 143 35.64 -12.13 34.37
C MET A 143 36.79 -12.95 33.78
N ARG A 144 37.75 -12.32 33.10
CA ARG A 144 38.95 -12.98 32.60
C ARG A 144 40.19 -12.23 33.07
N ASN A 145 41.09 -12.94 33.76
CA ASN A 145 42.29 -12.34 34.37
C ASN A 145 42.01 -11.14 35.30
N GLY A 146 40.83 -11.07 35.92
CA GLY A 146 40.43 -9.96 36.79
C GLY A 146 39.83 -8.75 36.06
N GLU A 147 39.69 -8.80 34.74
CA GLU A 147 39.02 -7.76 33.94
C GLU A 147 37.63 -8.24 33.48
N SER A 148 36.65 -7.33 33.50
CA SER A 148 35.31 -7.58 33.00
C SER A 148 35.31 -7.65 31.48
N ILE A 149 34.65 -8.67 30.93
CA ILE A 149 34.52 -8.83 29.48
C ILE A 149 33.50 -7.82 28.93
N ASN A 150 33.93 -7.01 27.96
CA ASN A 150 33.12 -5.92 27.39
C ASN A 150 32.21 -6.34 26.22
N TYR A 151 31.85 -7.62 26.13
CA TYR A 151 30.92 -8.11 25.12
C TYR A 151 29.88 -9.05 25.73
N ILE A 152 28.80 -9.26 25.01
CA ILE A 152 27.73 -10.20 25.39
C ILE A 152 27.18 -10.88 24.15
N ILE A 153 26.84 -12.17 24.27
CA ILE A 153 26.25 -12.95 23.19
C ILE A 153 24.77 -13.21 23.47
N LEU A 154 23.88 -12.78 22.57
CA LEU A 154 22.49 -13.15 22.58
C LEU A 154 22.30 -14.45 21.82
N VAL A 155 21.67 -15.43 22.46
CA VAL A 155 21.35 -16.73 21.88
C VAL A 155 19.86 -17.01 21.94
N GLU A 156 19.38 -17.85 21.04
CA GLU A 156 17.98 -18.27 21.04
C GLU A 156 17.81 -19.41 22.06
N ARG A 157 16.98 -19.20 23.12
CA ARG A 157 16.65 -20.15 24.21
C ARG A 157 17.64 -20.26 25.36
N GLU A 158 17.18 -20.92 26.42
CA GLU A 158 17.86 -21.07 27.70
C GLU A 158 19.00 -22.08 27.66
N SER A 159 18.88 -23.16 26.89
CA SER A 159 19.92 -24.20 26.82
C SER A 159 21.24 -23.67 26.26
N ASP A 160 21.15 -22.70 25.38
CA ASP A 160 22.29 -22.13 24.67
C ASP A 160 23.06 -21.19 25.59
N ALA A 161 22.32 -20.37 26.34
CA ALA A 161 22.89 -19.52 27.38
C ALA A 161 23.55 -20.36 28.48
N GLN A 162 22.87 -21.43 28.94
CA GLN A 162 23.45 -22.40 29.90
C GLN A 162 24.73 -23.03 29.37
N THR A 163 24.78 -23.36 28.08
CA THR A 163 25.98 -23.93 27.45
C THR A 163 27.12 -22.91 27.45
N LEU A 164 26.85 -21.65 27.08
CA LEU A 164 27.87 -20.60 27.08
C LEU A 164 28.38 -20.27 28.49
N TRP A 165 27.50 -20.20 29.50
CA TRP A 165 27.90 -19.97 30.88
C TRP A 165 28.75 -21.12 31.44
N PHE A 166 28.53 -22.37 31.01
CA PHE A 166 29.38 -23.50 31.40
C PHE A 166 30.85 -23.33 30.95
N TYR A 167 31.10 -22.52 29.93
CA TYR A 167 32.44 -22.20 29.42
C TYR A 167 32.92 -20.79 29.80
N ASP A 168 32.26 -20.13 30.76
CA ASP A 168 32.54 -18.76 31.20
C ASP A 168 32.44 -17.73 30.04
N ILE A 169 31.45 -17.89 29.16
CA ILE A 169 31.18 -16.97 28.05
C ILE A 169 29.94 -16.12 28.36
N PRO A 170 30.04 -14.77 28.32
CA PRO A 170 28.97 -13.87 28.71
C PRO A 170 27.83 -13.93 27.69
N SER A 171 26.63 -14.33 28.13
CA SER A 171 25.49 -14.50 27.23
C SER A 171 24.13 -14.29 27.90
N LEU A 172 23.13 -13.95 27.10
CA LEU A 172 21.71 -13.89 27.50
C LEU A 172 20.87 -14.73 26.55
N GLY A 173 19.92 -15.47 27.12
CA GLY A 173 18.96 -16.25 26.35
C GLY A 173 17.73 -15.44 25.99
N VAL A 174 17.42 -15.32 24.70
CA VAL A 174 16.13 -14.79 24.23
C VAL A 174 15.14 -15.95 24.17
N PRO A 175 14.02 -15.92 24.92
CA PRO A 175 13.10 -17.07 24.98
C PRO A 175 12.45 -17.45 23.64
N SER A 176 12.27 -16.46 22.76
CA SER A 176 11.75 -16.58 21.39
C SER A 176 11.86 -15.23 20.68
N ALA A 177 12.07 -15.25 19.36
CA ALA A 177 12.04 -14.05 18.50
C ALA A 177 10.74 -13.24 18.65
N THR A 178 9.61 -13.92 18.80
CA THR A 178 8.31 -13.26 18.98
C THR A 178 8.19 -12.52 20.31
N VAL A 179 9.01 -12.86 21.30
CA VAL A 179 8.91 -12.35 22.68
C VAL A 179 9.86 -11.16 22.95
N TRP A 180 10.82 -10.89 22.05
CA TRP A 180 11.70 -9.72 22.15
C TRP A 180 10.92 -8.41 22.34
N GLN A 181 11.38 -7.59 23.28
CA GLN A 181 10.84 -6.27 23.62
C GLN A 181 11.90 -5.19 23.39
N PRO A 182 11.58 -4.06 22.73
CA PRO A 182 12.56 -3.01 22.42
C PRO A 182 13.27 -2.42 23.65
N GLU A 183 12.61 -2.42 24.81
CA GLU A 183 13.15 -1.89 26.06
C GLU A 183 14.34 -2.71 26.57
N TRP A 184 14.46 -3.98 26.17
CA TRP A 184 15.55 -4.85 26.61
C TRP A 184 16.92 -4.40 26.12
N LYS A 185 16.99 -3.52 25.11
CA LYS A 185 18.25 -2.89 24.67
C LYS A 185 18.94 -2.08 25.78
N GLU A 186 18.18 -1.58 26.76
CA GLU A 186 18.74 -0.85 27.91
C GLU A 186 19.69 -1.73 28.72
N HIS A 187 19.42 -3.05 28.81
CA HIS A 187 20.30 -4.01 29.48
C HIS A 187 21.59 -4.30 28.72
N LEU A 188 21.66 -3.92 27.45
CA LEU A 188 22.78 -4.20 26.56
C LEU A 188 23.67 -2.97 26.31
N THR A 189 23.23 -1.80 26.79
CA THR A 189 23.89 -0.53 26.54
C THR A 189 25.29 -0.53 27.15
N GLY A 190 26.29 -0.14 26.36
CA GLY A 190 27.69 -0.07 26.80
C GLY A 190 28.51 -1.34 26.60
N LYS A 191 27.91 -2.45 26.14
CA LYS A 191 28.62 -3.69 25.76
C LYS A 191 28.63 -3.87 24.25
N MET A 192 29.64 -4.56 23.72
CA MET A 192 29.61 -5.06 22.35
C MET A 192 28.64 -6.26 22.27
N VAL A 193 27.55 -6.12 21.52
CA VAL A 193 26.51 -7.16 21.44
C VAL A 193 26.70 -8.01 20.20
N TYR A 194 26.84 -9.30 20.42
CA TYR A 194 26.83 -10.32 19.39
C TYR A 194 25.50 -11.07 19.43
N VAL A 195 24.92 -11.40 18.27
CA VAL A 195 23.68 -12.18 18.17
C VAL A 195 23.97 -13.45 17.38
N TRP A 196 23.69 -14.59 18.00
CA TRP A 196 23.74 -15.88 17.33
C TRP A 196 22.56 -16.01 16.37
N GLN A 197 22.85 -16.16 15.08
CA GLN A 197 21.82 -16.41 14.09
C GLN A 197 21.68 -17.91 13.85
N GLU A 198 20.63 -18.53 14.38
CA GLU A 198 20.26 -19.90 14.01
C GLU A 198 20.03 -20.01 12.48
N PRO A 199 20.33 -21.15 11.85
CA PRO A 199 20.04 -21.36 10.44
C PRO A 199 18.52 -21.40 10.18
N GLY A 200 18.10 -20.77 9.09
CA GLY A 200 16.70 -20.73 8.67
C GLY A 200 16.00 -19.39 8.94
N GLU A 201 14.69 -19.37 8.75
CA GLU A 201 13.89 -18.14 8.78
C GLU A 201 13.68 -17.59 10.19
N GLY A 202 13.57 -18.46 11.20
CA GLY A 202 13.39 -18.06 12.60
C GLY A 202 14.57 -17.24 13.14
N GLY A 203 15.81 -17.71 12.91
CA GLY A 203 17.02 -16.99 13.31
C GLY A 203 17.19 -15.66 12.58
N LYS A 204 16.84 -15.59 11.29
CA LYS A 204 16.81 -14.32 10.53
C LYS A 204 15.84 -13.32 11.15
N GLN A 205 14.63 -13.76 11.48
CA GLN A 205 13.61 -12.90 12.09
C GLN A 205 14.04 -12.37 13.47
N LEU A 206 14.72 -13.19 14.27
CA LEU A 206 15.29 -12.76 15.55
C LEU A 206 16.32 -11.64 15.34
N VAL A 207 17.28 -11.88 14.45
CA VAL A 207 18.33 -10.91 14.11
C VAL A 207 17.74 -9.62 13.57
N ASP A 208 16.78 -9.69 12.65
CA ASP A 208 16.14 -8.50 12.08
C ASP A 208 15.37 -7.70 13.14
N LYS A 209 14.68 -8.38 14.06
CA LYS A 209 13.94 -7.71 15.13
C LYS A 209 14.87 -7.00 16.12
N ILE A 210 15.94 -7.67 16.56
CA ILE A 210 16.93 -7.07 17.47
C ILE A 210 17.70 -5.95 16.75
N GLY A 211 18.12 -6.18 15.51
CA GLY A 211 18.91 -5.22 14.72
C GLY A 211 18.13 -3.96 14.35
N GLN A 212 16.80 -4.04 14.21
CA GLN A 212 15.94 -2.85 14.06
C GLN A 212 15.97 -1.96 15.31
N ASP A 213 15.92 -2.56 16.50
CA ASP A 213 15.93 -1.83 17.78
C ASP A 213 17.35 -1.39 18.20
N PHE A 214 18.37 -2.16 17.77
CA PHE A 214 19.77 -1.94 18.09
C PHE A 214 20.69 -2.23 16.88
N PRO A 215 20.89 -1.25 15.96
CA PRO A 215 21.62 -1.46 14.70
C PRO A 215 23.11 -1.77 14.82
N GLU A 216 23.71 -1.56 15.99
CA GLU A 216 25.14 -1.75 16.27
C GLU A 216 25.52 -3.21 16.55
N ILE A 217 24.55 -4.14 16.57
CA ILE A 217 24.83 -5.55 16.82
C ILE A 217 25.73 -6.19 15.76
N MET A 218 26.50 -7.17 16.21
CA MET A 218 27.32 -8.04 15.39
C MET A 218 26.69 -9.43 15.27
N ILE A 219 26.63 -9.99 14.07
CA ILE A 219 25.97 -11.26 13.81
C ILE A 219 27.00 -12.38 13.75
N LEU A 220 26.78 -13.41 14.58
CA LEU A 220 27.51 -14.67 14.55
C LEU A 220 26.75 -15.65 13.66
N SER A 221 27.35 -16.00 12.52
CA SER A 221 26.78 -16.95 11.56
C SER A 221 27.53 -18.28 11.64
N PRO A 222 26.94 -19.35 12.21
CA PRO A 222 27.61 -20.64 12.32
C PRO A 222 27.92 -21.25 10.94
N THR A 223 29.13 -21.77 10.75
CA THR A 223 29.63 -22.30 9.46
C THR A 223 29.44 -23.81 9.29
N ASP A 224 29.21 -24.52 10.38
CA ASP A 224 29.41 -25.97 10.44
C ASP A 224 28.11 -26.78 10.40
N GLY A 225 26.99 -26.16 10.01
CA GLY A 225 25.68 -26.81 9.85
C GLY A 225 24.96 -27.18 11.16
N TYR A 226 25.56 -26.91 12.32
CA TYR A 226 24.89 -27.01 13.62
C TYR A 226 23.84 -25.92 13.78
N LYS A 227 22.71 -26.29 14.35
CA LYS A 227 21.59 -25.38 14.55
C LYS A 227 21.91 -24.35 15.62
N ASP A 228 22.41 -24.81 16.76
CA ASP A 228 22.66 -24.00 17.94
C ASP A 228 23.98 -24.38 18.65
N ILE A 229 24.44 -23.51 19.55
CA ILE A 229 25.71 -23.73 20.27
C ILE A 229 25.64 -24.94 21.21
N SER A 230 24.44 -25.23 21.72
CA SER A 230 24.20 -26.39 22.57
C SER A 230 24.38 -27.69 21.78
N GLU A 231 23.94 -27.73 20.52
CA GLU A 231 24.18 -28.85 19.61
C GLU A 231 25.67 -29.05 19.34
N TYR A 232 26.41 -27.99 19.02
CA TYR A 232 27.86 -28.04 18.81
C TYR A 232 28.61 -28.59 20.04
N HIS A 233 28.25 -28.12 21.24
CA HIS A 233 28.75 -28.67 22.50
C HIS A 233 28.44 -30.15 22.65
N THR A 234 27.18 -30.56 22.41
CA THR A 234 26.79 -31.97 22.54
C THR A 234 27.47 -32.88 21.52
N ALA A 235 27.89 -32.36 20.36
CA ALA A 235 28.70 -33.07 19.38
C ALA A 235 30.17 -33.25 19.81
N GLY A 236 30.61 -32.61 20.90
CA GLY A 236 31.99 -32.66 21.39
C GLY A 236 32.90 -31.61 20.78
N GLY A 237 32.34 -30.53 20.23
CA GLY A 237 33.09 -29.41 19.68
C GLY A 237 33.78 -28.56 20.76
N ASN A 238 34.82 -27.82 20.37
CA ASN A 238 35.52 -26.89 21.26
C ASN A 238 34.81 -25.52 21.24
N VAL A 239 33.90 -25.31 22.19
CA VAL A 239 33.03 -24.13 22.25
C VAL A 239 33.81 -22.82 22.32
N GLN A 240 34.89 -22.77 23.12
CA GLN A 240 35.66 -21.54 23.31
C GLN A 240 36.38 -21.10 22.03
N ASP A 241 37.03 -22.03 21.33
CA ASP A 241 37.70 -21.72 20.05
C ASP A 241 36.68 -21.38 18.96
N TYR A 242 35.53 -22.06 18.95
CA TYR A 242 34.48 -21.81 17.97
C TYR A 242 33.86 -20.43 18.11
N ILE A 243 33.49 -20.03 19.34
CA ILE A 243 32.95 -18.68 19.60
C ILE A 243 33.98 -17.61 19.24
N LYS A 244 35.25 -17.81 19.59
CA LYS A 244 36.32 -16.87 19.22
C LYS A 244 36.42 -16.70 17.70
N ALA A 245 36.44 -17.79 16.95
CA ALA A 245 36.49 -17.76 15.48
C ALA A 245 35.25 -17.04 14.89
N LEU A 246 34.06 -17.35 15.41
CA LEU A 246 32.82 -16.70 14.96
C LEU A 246 32.84 -15.19 15.23
N MET A 247 33.30 -14.77 16.41
CA MET A 247 33.42 -13.35 16.76
C MET A 247 34.42 -12.60 15.86
N GLU A 248 35.53 -13.24 15.47
CA GLU A 248 36.51 -12.68 14.53
C GLU A 248 35.91 -12.51 13.12
N SER A 249 35.00 -13.39 12.71
CA SER A 249 34.29 -13.33 11.42
C SER A 249 32.93 -12.61 11.47
N ALA A 250 32.55 -12.04 12.62
CA ALA A 250 31.22 -11.49 12.84
C ALA A 250 30.94 -10.33 11.89
N THR A 251 29.70 -10.22 11.43
CA THR A 251 29.29 -9.17 10.48
C THR A 251 28.35 -8.16 11.15
N PRO A 252 28.58 -6.85 11.00
CA PRO A 252 27.65 -5.85 11.52
C PRO A 252 26.27 -6.00 10.86
N TYR A 253 25.20 -5.85 11.64
CA TYR A 253 23.84 -5.90 11.10
C TYR A 253 23.61 -4.85 10.00
N SER A 254 24.16 -3.64 10.18
CA SER A 254 24.12 -2.57 9.17
C SER A 254 24.69 -2.99 7.81
N LYS A 255 25.72 -3.84 7.79
CA LYS A 255 26.28 -4.40 6.56
C LYS A 255 25.30 -5.37 5.89
N ILE A 256 24.68 -6.26 6.66
CA ILE A 256 23.69 -7.21 6.13
C ILE A 256 22.49 -6.47 5.51
N VAL A 257 21.99 -5.44 6.20
CA VAL A 257 20.89 -4.59 5.68
C VAL A 257 21.32 -3.89 4.40
N ASN A 258 22.53 -3.32 4.37
CA ASN A 258 23.05 -2.66 3.18
C ASN A 258 23.24 -3.63 2.00
N ASP A 259 23.83 -4.80 2.23
CA ASP A 259 24.05 -5.81 1.20
C ASP A 259 22.71 -6.30 0.61
N ARG A 260 21.70 -6.54 1.46
CA ARG A 260 20.32 -6.84 1.01
C ARG A 260 19.71 -5.70 0.21
N TYR A 261 19.91 -4.45 0.64
CA TYR A 261 19.41 -3.27 -0.07
C TYR A 261 20.08 -3.11 -1.45
N VAL A 262 21.40 -3.33 -1.54
CA VAL A 262 22.15 -3.30 -2.80
C VAL A 262 21.69 -4.41 -3.75
N GLU A 263 21.51 -5.64 -3.25
CA GLU A 263 21.00 -6.76 -4.05
C GLU A 263 19.58 -6.46 -4.57
N GLU A 264 18.68 -6.03 -3.68
CA GLU A 264 17.30 -5.68 -4.05
C GLU A 264 17.25 -4.57 -5.10
N THR A 265 18.01 -3.48 -4.89
CA THR A 265 18.03 -2.33 -5.80
C THR A 265 18.65 -2.67 -7.15
N SER A 266 19.67 -3.53 -7.20
CA SER A 266 20.25 -4.07 -8.43
C SER A 266 19.22 -4.89 -9.21
N MET A 267 18.53 -5.83 -8.53
CA MET A 267 17.49 -6.65 -9.17
C MET A 267 16.32 -5.82 -9.71
N ILE A 268 15.86 -4.81 -8.96
CA ILE A 268 14.81 -3.90 -9.39
C ILE A 268 15.26 -3.13 -10.64
N THR A 269 16.50 -2.63 -10.66
CA THR A 269 17.07 -1.89 -11.79
C THR A 269 17.17 -2.75 -13.04
N GLU A 270 17.67 -3.99 -12.92
CA GLU A 270 17.75 -4.93 -14.03
C GLU A 270 16.37 -5.18 -14.67
N LYS A 271 15.36 -5.48 -13.84
CA LYS A 271 13.99 -5.71 -14.31
C LYS A 271 13.34 -4.47 -14.93
N ALA A 272 13.65 -3.28 -14.40
CA ALA A 272 13.12 -2.00 -14.87
C ALA A 272 13.80 -1.49 -16.15
N SER A 273 15.04 -1.93 -16.42
CA SER A 273 15.87 -1.44 -17.53
C SER A 273 15.22 -1.41 -18.92
N PRO A 274 14.31 -2.34 -19.32
CA PRO A 274 13.67 -2.28 -20.62
C PRO A 274 12.75 -1.06 -20.80
N VAL A 275 12.31 -0.43 -19.70
CA VAL A 275 11.37 0.71 -19.73
C VAL A 275 12.08 2.06 -19.85
N PHE A 276 13.36 2.16 -19.45
CA PHE A 276 14.09 3.44 -19.32
C PHE A 276 14.11 4.30 -20.59
N HIS A 277 14.21 3.68 -21.75
CA HIS A 277 14.28 4.39 -23.05
C HIS A 277 13.04 4.15 -23.92
N SER A 278 11.94 3.68 -23.32
CA SER A 278 10.67 3.45 -24.01
C SER A 278 9.74 4.66 -23.93
N ASP A 279 8.74 4.72 -24.81
CA ASP A 279 7.56 5.56 -24.61
C ASP A 279 6.67 4.88 -23.56
N VAL A 280 6.90 5.22 -22.29
CA VAL A 280 6.25 4.56 -21.15
C VAL A 280 4.74 4.69 -21.24
N LEU A 281 4.22 5.85 -21.63
CA LEU A 281 2.79 6.10 -21.71
C LEU A 281 2.13 5.32 -22.85
N ASP A 282 2.77 5.22 -24.01
CA ASP A 282 2.27 4.37 -25.10
C ASP A 282 2.35 2.87 -24.76
N GLU A 283 3.41 2.42 -24.08
CA GLU A 283 3.51 1.04 -23.58
C GLU A 283 2.40 0.70 -22.58
N VAL A 284 2.09 1.62 -21.65
CA VAL A 284 0.95 1.52 -20.73
C VAL A 284 -0.37 1.38 -21.52
N VAL A 285 -0.59 2.20 -22.55
CA VAL A 285 -1.78 2.12 -23.40
C VAL A 285 -1.86 0.78 -24.13
N LYS A 286 -0.77 0.31 -24.74
CA LYS A 286 -0.68 -1.00 -25.41
C LYS A 286 -0.99 -2.14 -24.45
N LEU A 287 -0.49 -2.08 -23.21
CA LEU A 287 -0.76 -3.05 -22.16
C LEU A 287 -2.24 -3.06 -21.76
N CYS A 288 -2.82 -1.90 -21.47
CA CYS A 288 -4.25 -1.80 -21.15
C CYS A 288 -5.14 -2.29 -22.30
N ARG A 289 -4.79 -2.00 -23.56
CA ARG A 289 -5.47 -2.51 -24.76
C ARG A 289 -5.42 -4.03 -24.87
N ARG A 290 -4.27 -4.63 -24.56
CA ARG A 290 -4.13 -6.09 -24.46
C ARG A 290 -5.05 -6.64 -23.37
N LEU A 291 -5.02 -6.05 -22.18
CA LEU A 291 -5.86 -6.40 -21.02
C LEU A 291 -7.38 -6.23 -21.23
N GLY A 292 -7.79 -5.64 -22.35
CA GLY A 292 -9.18 -5.59 -22.78
C GLY A 292 -9.81 -4.21 -22.79
N VAL A 293 -9.06 -3.16 -22.40
CA VAL A 293 -9.54 -1.78 -22.55
C VAL A 293 -9.61 -1.44 -24.05
N VAL A 294 -10.67 -0.76 -24.45
CA VAL A 294 -10.88 -0.32 -25.83
C VAL A 294 -11.06 1.18 -25.80
N GLY A 295 -10.34 1.93 -26.62
CA GLY A 295 -10.28 3.40 -26.52
C GLY A 295 -9.69 3.87 -25.17
N GLU A 296 -10.07 5.07 -24.75
CA GLU A 296 -9.74 5.64 -23.42
C GLU A 296 -8.25 5.92 -23.18
N GLU A 297 -7.48 6.17 -24.24
CA GLU A 297 -6.02 6.36 -24.17
C GLU A 297 -5.63 7.50 -23.25
N GLY A 298 -6.29 8.66 -23.37
CA GLY A 298 -6.06 9.80 -22.48
C GLY A 298 -6.35 9.48 -21.02
N ASN A 299 -7.45 8.79 -20.75
CA ASN A 299 -7.82 8.38 -19.39
C ASN A 299 -6.83 7.36 -18.80
N ILE A 300 -6.33 6.42 -19.61
CA ILE A 300 -5.29 5.47 -19.20
C ILE A 300 -4.00 6.22 -18.82
N LYS A 301 -3.53 7.11 -19.71
CA LYS A 301 -2.31 7.92 -19.47
C LYS A 301 -2.44 8.76 -18.20
N LEU A 302 -3.57 9.46 -18.04
CA LEU A 302 -3.81 10.34 -16.90
C LEU A 302 -3.94 9.58 -15.57
N LEU A 303 -4.60 8.40 -15.57
CA LEU A 303 -4.65 7.52 -14.41
C LEU A 303 -3.25 7.01 -14.02
N TYR A 304 -2.42 6.65 -15.00
CA TYR A 304 -1.05 6.20 -14.75
C TYR A 304 -0.17 7.31 -14.18
N LEU A 305 -0.26 8.53 -14.73
CA LEU A 305 0.42 9.72 -14.22
C LEU A 305 -0.01 10.03 -12.79
N ALA A 306 -1.33 10.05 -12.52
CA ALA A 306 -1.85 10.26 -11.18
C ALA A 306 -1.33 9.20 -10.20
N LEU A 307 -1.44 7.91 -10.51
CA LEU A 307 -0.93 6.84 -9.63
C LEU A 307 0.59 6.94 -9.41
N THR A 308 1.35 7.39 -10.41
CA THR A 308 2.80 7.61 -10.27
C THR A 308 3.10 8.80 -9.37
N SER A 309 2.27 9.85 -9.37
CA SER A 309 2.44 11.04 -8.52
C SER A 309 2.47 10.75 -7.03
N ARG A 310 2.13 9.54 -6.58
CA ARG A 310 2.28 9.08 -5.19
C ARG A 310 3.69 9.28 -4.66
N ILE A 311 4.72 9.24 -5.51
CA ILE A 311 6.13 9.40 -5.13
C ILE A 311 6.54 10.87 -4.94
N THR A 312 5.60 11.80 -5.13
CA THR A 312 5.78 13.24 -4.93
C THR A 312 5.03 13.69 -3.67
N ASP A 313 5.37 14.86 -3.14
CA ASP A 313 4.75 15.40 -1.91
C ASP A 313 3.26 15.75 -2.07
N LYS A 314 2.78 15.89 -3.31
CA LYS A 314 1.42 16.32 -3.63
C LYS A 314 0.79 15.43 -4.72
N PRO A 315 0.36 14.21 -4.36
CA PRO A 315 -0.25 13.29 -5.31
C PRO A 315 -1.50 13.89 -5.97
N VAL A 316 -1.65 13.66 -7.27
CA VAL A 316 -2.79 14.10 -8.06
C VAL A 316 -3.91 13.08 -7.93
N SER A 317 -4.94 13.43 -7.17
CA SER A 317 -6.08 12.58 -6.92
C SER A 317 -7.14 12.69 -8.01
N ILE A 318 -7.80 11.59 -8.38
CA ILE A 318 -8.73 11.51 -9.51
C ILE A 318 -10.12 11.08 -9.08
N VAL A 319 -11.14 11.63 -9.74
CA VAL A 319 -12.49 11.06 -9.75
C VAL A 319 -12.91 10.64 -11.15
N VAL A 320 -13.32 9.38 -11.28
CA VAL A 320 -13.80 8.81 -12.54
C VAL A 320 -15.33 8.93 -12.59
N LYS A 321 -15.83 9.77 -13.49
CA LYS A 321 -17.27 10.03 -13.71
C LYS A 321 -17.75 9.32 -14.97
N ALA A 322 -18.85 8.56 -14.88
CA ALA A 322 -19.49 7.93 -16.03
C ALA A 322 -20.85 7.29 -15.70
N ALA A 323 -21.56 6.82 -16.73
CA ALA A 323 -22.71 5.92 -16.60
C ALA A 323 -22.42 4.68 -15.76
N SER A 324 -23.44 4.14 -15.08
CA SER A 324 -23.36 2.75 -14.63
C SER A 324 -23.05 1.84 -15.82
N SER A 325 -22.21 0.83 -15.60
CA SER A 325 -21.73 -0.11 -16.63
C SER A 325 -20.86 0.45 -17.77
N ALA A 326 -20.46 1.73 -17.74
CA ALA A 326 -19.54 2.30 -18.74
C ALA A 326 -18.07 1.85 -18.60
N GLY A 327 -17.75 0.95 -17.66
CA GLY A 327 -16.38 0.42 -17.50
C GLY A 327 -15.44 1.26 -16.63
N LYS A 328 -15.95 2.20 -15.82
CA LYS A 328 -15.13 3.04 -14.90
C LYS A 328 -14.12 2.22 -14.07
N SER A 329 -14.65 1.28 -13.31
CA SER A 329 -13.86 0.41 -12.43
C SER A 329 -12.97 -0.53 -13.25
N PHE A 330 -13.35 -0.86 -14.48
CA PHE A 330 -12.59 -1.74 -15.35
C PHE A 330 -11.29 -1.09 -15.83
N ILE A 331 -11.35 0.16 -16.30
CA ILE A 331 -10.15 0.92 -16.73
C ILE A 331 -9.19 1.06 -15.56
N LEU A 332 -9.67 1.56 -14.42
CA LEU A 332 -8.85 1.71 -13.21
C LEU A 332 -8.20 0.38 -12.81
N LYS A 333 -8.95 -0.73 -12.77
CA LYS A 333 -8.41 -2.05 -12.44
C LYS A 333 -7.34 -2.54 -13.43
N GLN A 334 -7.40 -2.17 -14.71
CA GLN A 334 -6.34 -2.55 -15.65
C GLN A 334 -5.07 -1.72 -15.43
N VAL A 335 -5.20 -0.42 -15.12
CA VAL A 335 -4.05 0.43 -14.83
C VAL A 335 -3.38 0.02 -13.51
N LEU A 336 -4.15 -0.30 -12.47
CA LEU A 336 -3.62 -0.75 -11.17
C LEU A 336 -2.74 -2.00 -11.26
N LYS A 337 -2.99 -2.90 -12.22
CA LYS A 337 -2.14 -4.08 -12.44
C LYS A 337 -0.72 -3.74 -12.88
N LEU A 338 -0.46 -2.51 -13.34
CA LEU A 338 0.86 -2.04 -13.75
C LEU A 338 1.67 -1.47 -12.58
N PHE A 339 1.14 -1.49 -11.36
CA PHE A 339 1.77 -0.98 -10.15
C PHE A 339 2.05 -2.11 -9.15
N PRO A 340 3.09 -1.98 -8.30
CA PRO A 340 3.35 -2.93 -7.23
C PRO A 340 2.23 -2.86 -6.18
N GLN A 341 1.92 -3.99 -5.52
CA GLN A 341 0.83 -4.05 -4.53
C GLN A 341 0.93 -2.97 -3.44
N PRO A 342 2.11 -2.63 -2.87
CA PRO A 342 2.22 -1.57 -1.89
C PRO A 342 1.87 -0.16 -2.40
N ALA A 343 1.78 0.08 -3.71
CA ALA A 343 1.49 1.40 -4.27
C ALA A 343 0.05 1.87 -4.04
N TYR A 344 -0.88 0.97 -3.71
CA TYR A 344 -2.29 1.32 -3.53
C TYR A 344 -2.99 0.42 -2.51
N TYR A 345 -4.08 0.91 -1.94
CA TYR A 345 -4.93 0.21 -0.99
C TYR A 345 -6.39 0.28 -1.47
N GLU A 346 -6.96 -0.87 -1.82
CA GLU A 346 -8.33 -1.00 -2.34
C GLU A 346 -9.33 -1.19 -1.21
N ILE A 347 -10.29 -0.26 -1.08
CA ILE A 347 -11.37 -0.33 -0.09
C ILE A 347 -12.72 -0.40 -0.79
N SER A 348 -13.51 -1.42 -0.43
CA SER A 348 -14.91 -1.54 -0.86
C SER A 348 -15.86 -0.77 0.06
N SER A 349 -15.62 -0.82 1.37
CA SER A 349 -16.34 -0.06 2.39
C SER A 349 -15.47 0.08 3.64
N MET A 350 -15.72 1.13 4.44
CA MET A 350 -15.02 1.34 5.70
C MET A 350 -15.93 1.97 6.75
N SER A 351 -15.65 1.72 8.02
CA SER A 351 -16.23 2.52 9.10
C SER A 351 -15.54 3.89 9.15
N GLU A 352 -16.20 4.87 9.74
CA GLU A 352 -15.75 6.27 9.82
C GLU A 352 -14.32 6.46 10.32
N LYS A 353 -13.86 5.60 11.23
CA LYS A 353 -12.53 5.70 11.84
C LYS A 353 -11.53 4.66 11.32
N ALA A 354 -11.92 3.79 10.40
CA ALA A 354 -11.10 2.64 9.99
C ALA A 354 -9.70 3.04 9.51
N LEU A 355 -9.58 4.17 8.81
CA LEU A 355 -8.30 4.67 8.30
C LEU A 355 -7.26 4.92 9.41
N PHE A 356 -7.69 5.33 10.61
CA PHE A 356 -6.78 5.57 11.74
C PHE A 356 -6.21 4.29 12.34
N TYR A 357 -6.91 3.17 12.18
CA TYR A 357 -6.53 1.86 12.73
C TYR A 357 -5.80 0.98 11.71
N LEU A 358 -5.53 1.49 10.51
CA LEU A 358 -4.72 0.76 9.54
C LEU A 358 -3.31 0.54 10.10
N LYS A 359 -2.89 -0.73 10.15
CA LYS A 359 -1.52 -1.08 10.55
C LYS A 359 -0.51 -0.78 9.45
N GLU A 360 -0.97 -0.69 8.20
CA GLU A 360 -0.12 -0.38 7.06
C GLU A 360 -0.07 1.13 6.82
N PRO A 361 1.12 1.70 6.56
CA PRO A 361 1.27 3.13 6.31
C PRO A 361 0.61 3.53 4.99
N LEU A 362 -0.02 4.70 4.96
CA LEU A 362 -0.63 5.28 3.75
C LEU A 362 0.37 6.08 2.89
N LYS A 363 1.54 6.38 3.43
CA LYS A 363 2.62 7.14 2.79
C LYS A 363 3.07 6.51 1.47
N TYR A 364 3.14 7.33 0.43
CA TYR A 364 3.43 6.96 -0.95
C TYR A 364 2.45 5.94 -1.55
N ARG A 365 1.20 5.90 -1.05
CA ARG A 365 0.16 5.00 -1.55
C ARG A 365 -1.05 5.75 -2.09
N PHE A 366 -1.84 5.05 -2.90
CA PHE A 366 -3.16 5.51 -3.32
C PHE A 366 -4.27 4.79 -2.57
N LEU A 367 -5.19 5.54 -1.98
CA LEU A 367 -6.46 5.01 -1.50
C LEU A 367 -7.45 4.90 -2.68
N ILE A 368 -7.93 3.69 -2.96
CA ILE A 368 -8.85 3.41 -4.05
C ILE A 368 -10.22 3.05 -3.49
N MET A 369 -11.25 3.80 -3.88
CA MET A 369 -12.64 3.54 -3.49
C MET A 369 -13.55 3.41 -4.71
N TYR A 370 -14.32 2.33 -4.78
CA TYR A 370 -15.35 2.18 -5.82
C TYR A 370 -16.69 2.64 -5.30
N GLU A 371 -17.44 3.36 -6.14
CA GLU A 371 -18.80 3.79 -5.86
C GLU A 371 -18.92 4.65 -4.58
N GLU A 372 -19.00 5.97 -4.76
CA GLU A 372 -19.13 7.02 -3.71
C GLU A 372 -20.15 6.72 -2.58
N ALA A 373 -21.04 5.74 -2.73
CA ALA A 373 -21.94 5.26 -1.68
C ALA A 373 -21.21 4.78 -0.40
N GLY A 374 -19.92 4.44 -0.48
CA GLY A 374 -19.08 4.12 0.69
C GLY A 374 -18.63 5.33 1.52
N ILE A 375 -18.83 6.56 1.06
CA ILE A 375 -18.48 7.82 1.75
C ILE A 375 -19.77 8.58 2.10
N SER A 376 -20.73 7.87 2.69
CA SER A 376 -22.04 8.44 3.02
C SER A 376 -22.02 9.39 4.21
N SER A 377 -20.95 9.41 5.01
CA SER A 377 -20.81 10.31 6.16
C SER A 377 -19.91 11.52 5.89
N ASP A 378 -20.30 12.66 6.44
CA ASP A 378 -19.54 13.91 6.38
C ASP A 378 -18.16 13.76 7.04
N PHE A 379 -18.06 12.90 8.07
CA PHE A 379 -16.81 12.60 8.76
C PHE A 379 -15.80 11.87 7.87
N SER A 380 -16.25 10.87 7.09
CA SER A 380 -15.38 10.19 6.13
C SER A 380 -14.89 11.14 5.02
N ASN A 381 -15.76 12.03 4.55
CA ASN A 381 -15.38 13.08 3.60
C ASN A 381 -14.36 14.05 4.20
N TYR A 382 -14.51 14.44 5.46
CA TYR A 382 -13.55 15.29 6.16
C TYR A 382 -12.17 14.64 6.25
N ILE A 383 -12.09 13.37 6.65
CA ILE A 383 -10.80 12.65 6.73
C ILE A 383 -10.11 12.61 5.37
N ILE A 384 -10.85 12.27 4.31
CA ILE A 384 -10.30 12.27 2.94
C ILE A 384 -9.81 13.67 2.56
N ARG A 385 -10.56 14.74 2.89
CA ARG A 385 -10.15 16.13 2.61
C ARG A 385 -8.89 16.54 3.37
N SER A 386 -8.76 16.16 4.64
CA SER A 386 -7.58 16.41 5.47
C SER A 386 -6.37 15.65 4.89
N LEU A 387 -6.49 14.36 4.60
CA LEU A 387 -5.44 13.56 3.94
C LEU A 387 -4.96 14.20 2.62
N LEU A 388 -5.91 14.69 1.79
CA LEU A 388 -5.60 15.31 0.49
C LEU A 388 -5.00 16.72 0.59
N SER A 389 -5.24 17.45 1.67
CA SER A 389 -4.82 18.86 1.81
C SER A 389 -3.62 19.03 2.73
N GLU A 390 -3.56 18.23 3.80
CA GLU A 390 -2.58 18.33 4.90
C GLU A 390 -1.53 17.23 4.84
N GLY A 391 -1.73 16.19 4.02
CA GLY A 391 -0.77 15.11 3.82
C GLY A 391 -0.58 14.20 5.03
N HIS A 392 -1.43 14.30 6.05
CA HIS A 392 -1.48 13.41 7.22
C HIS A 392 -2.88 13.46 7.84
N ILE A 393 -3.23 12.46 8.65
CA ILE A 393 -4.44 12.48 9.49
C ILE A 393 -4.09 12.08 10.92
N LYS A 394 -4.68 12.78 11.89
CA LYS A 394 -4.46 12.55 13.31
C LYS A 394 -5.78 12.53 14.07
N HIS A 395 -5.99 11.50 14.87
CA HIS A 395 -7.20 11.32 15.68
C HIS A 395 -6.85 10.84 17.08
N ILE A 396 -7.32 11.57 18.09
CA ILE A 396 -7.15 11.22 19.49
C ILE A 396 -8.38 10.41 19.93
N THR A 397 -8.14 9.23 20.51
CA THR A 397 -9.18 8.38 21.11
C THR A 397 -8.80 8.05 22.55
N VAL A 398 -9.74 7.55 23.34
CA VAL A 398 -9.46 6.98 24.66
C VAL A 398 -9.37 5.46 24.57
N GLU A 399 -8.41 4.86 25.27
CA GLU A 399 -8.27 3.41 25.43
C GLU A 399 -8.24 3.06 26.91
N GLN A 400 -8.90 1.95 27.26
CA GLN A 400 -8.91 1.45 28.62
C GLN A 400 -7.65 0.61 28.86
N THR A 401 -6.74 1.14 29.68
CA THR A 401 -5.53 0.44 30.13
C THR A 401 -5.75 -0.13 31.54
N GLU A 402 -4.82 -0.97 32.01
CA GLU A 402 -4.81 -1.45 33.41
C GLU A 402 -4.76 -0.31 34.44
N SER A 403 -4.27 0.87 34.02
CA SER A 403 -4.18 2.10 34.84
C SER A 403 -5.36 3.06 34.70
N GLY A 404 -6.39 2.69 33.92
CA GLY A 404 -7.57 3.53 33.65
C GLY A 404 -7.66 4.00 32.18
N MET A 405 -8.56 4.95 31.92
CA MET A 405 -8.71 5.56 30.59
C MET A 405 -7.51 6.45 30.30
N GLN A 406 -6.76 6.14 29.25
CA GLN A 406 -5.67 6.99 28.74
C GLN A 406 -5.95 7.40 27.30
N ASP A 407 -5.50 8.59 26.96
CA ASP A 407 -5.53 9.16 25.63
C ASP A 407 -4.50 8.46 24.72
N ARG A 408 -4.99 7.97 23.58
CA ARG A 408 -4.22 7.33 22.52
C ARG A 408 -4.34 8.14 21.24
N VAL A 409 -3.20 8.54 20.71
CA VAL A 409 -3.09 9.25 19.43
C VAL A 409 -2.94 8.22 18.31
N LEU A 410 -3.83 8.27 17.33
CA LEU A 410 -3.74 7.50 16.10
C LEU A 410 -3.38 8.45 14.96
N GLU A 411 -2.27 8.18 14.29
CA GLU A 411 -1.73 9.05 13.24
C GLU A 411 -1.37 8.22 12.01
N GLN A 412 -1.67 8.76 10.83
CA GLN A 412 -1.26 8.19 9.54
C GLN A 412 -0.60 9.28 8.72
N GLU A 413 0.65 9.04 8.31
CA GLU A 413 1.39 9.92 7.43
C GLU A 413 1.05 9.66 5.95
N GLY A 414 1.02 10.73 5.17
CA GLY A 414 1.11 10.71 3.71
C GLY A 414 2.54 11.04 3.24
N PRO A 415 2.71 11.44 1.96
CA PRO A 415 1.67 11.81 1.00
C PRO A 415 0.85 10.61 0.51
N THR A 416 -0.46 10.82 0.31
CA THR A 416 -1.39 9.77 -0.11
C THR A 416 -2.32 10.29 -1.21
N GLY A 417 -2.39 9.57 -2.33
CA GLY A 417 -3.33 9.87 -3.40
C GLY A 417 -4.70 9.24 -3.18
N PHE A 418 -5.73 9.76 -3.83
CA PHE A 418 -7.08 9.22 -3.77
C PHE A 418 -7.67 9.04 -5.17
N ILE A 419 -8.24 7.86 -5.43
CA ILE A 419 -9.05 7.63 -6.62
C ILE A 419 -10.41 7.11 -6.22
N THR A 420 -11.45 7.76 -6.73
CA THR A 420 -12.82 7.29 -6.57
C THR A 420 -13.58 7.20 -7.89
N THR A 421 -14.60 6.37 -7.93
CA THR A 421 -15.52 6.25 -9.09
C THR A 421 -16.93 6.67 -8.67
N THR A 422 -17.60 7.49 -9.50
CA THR A 422 -18.97 7.95 -9.22
C THR A 422 -19.85 7.90 -10.47
N THR A 423 -21.16 7.76 -10.24
CA THR A 423 -22.21 7.93 -11.25
C THR A 423 -22.83 9.33 -11.22
N LYS A 424 -22.51 10.14 -10.20
CA LYS A 424 -22.98 11.52 -10.09
C LYS A 424 -22.28 12.41 -11.11
N ILE A 425 -23.03 13.37 -11.66
CA ILE A 425 -22.51 14.37 -12.61
C ILE A 425 -21.63 15.38 -11.85
N ASN A 426 -22.15 15.86 -10.72
CA ASN A 426 -21.46 16.81 -9.83
C ASN A 426 -21.19 16.15 -8.46
N LEU A 427 -20.00 16.36 -7.94
CA LEU A 427 -19.66 16.07 -6.55
C LEU A 427 -19.87 17.32 -5.69
N HIS A 428 -19.69 17.17 -4.38
CA HIS A 428 -19.59 18.33 -3.50
C HIS A 428 -18.52 19.31 -4.02
N PRO A 429 -18.79 20.62 -4.14
CA PRO A 429 -17.86 21.59 -4.74
C PRO A 429 -16.45 21.57 -4.11
N GLU A 430 -16.39 21.34 -2.80
CA GLU A 430 -15.11 21.18 -2.08
C GLU A 430 -14.28 19.98 -2.55
N ASN A 431 -14.91 18.88 -2.97
CA ASN A 431 -14.22 17.70 -3.49
C ASN A 431 -13.84 17.90 -4.97
N GLU A 432 -14.68 18.57 -5.77
CA GLU A 432 -14.38 18.84 -7.18
C GLU A 432 -13.16 19.73 -7.41
N THR A 433 -12.88 20.64 -6.47
CA THR A 433 -11.67 21.47 -6.55
C THR A 433 -10.41 20.72 -6.09
N ARG A 434 -10.55 19.60 -5.36
CA ARG A 434 -9.42 18.78 -4.85
C ARG A 434 -9.10 17.60 -5.77
N LEU A 435 -10.10 17.05 -6.47
CA LEU A 435 -9.94 15.91 -7.37
C LEU A 435 -9.93 16.35 -8.83
N LEU A 436 -9.09 15.71 -9.64
CA LEU A 436 -9.12 15.84 -11.09
C LEU A 436 -10.23 14.95 -11.66
N SER A 437 -11.21 15.55 -12.34
CA SER A 437 -12.36 14.82 -12.87
C SER A 437 -12.08 14.27 -14.26
N ILE A 438 -12.17 12.95 -14.43
CA ILE A 438 -12.08 12.30 -15.75
C ILE A 438 -13.43 11.70 -16.14
N ASN A 439 -13.79 11.80 -17.41
CA ASN A 439 -15.05 11.26 -17.95
C ASN A 439 -14.75 10.07 -18.86
N VAL A 440 -15.49 8.97 -18.68
CA VAL A 440 -15.37 7.80 -19.57
C VAL A 440 -16.29 7.97 -20.78
N THR A 441 -15.81 7.63 -21.97
CA THR A 441 -16.55 7.78 -23.23
C THR A 441 -17.69 6.77 -23.29
N ASP A 442 -18.93 7.24 -23.47
CA ASP A 442 -20.14 6.41 -23.54
C ASP A 442 -20.84 6.47 -24.91
N THR A 443 -20.10 6.80 -25.98
CA THR A 443 -20.65 6.89 -27.34
C THR A 443 -21.10 5.52 -27.88
N PRO A 444 -22.07 5.48 -28.82
CA PRO A 444 -22.52 4.23 -29.44
C PRO A 444 -21.38 3.45 -30.12
N ASP A 445 -20.45 4.15 -30.78
CA ASP A 445 -19.31 3.52 -31.45
C ASP A 445 -18.34 2.90 -30.46
N GLN A 446 -18.07 3.59 -29.35
CA GLN A 446 -17.26 3.06 -28.25
C GLN A 446 -17.92 1.83 -27.61
N THR A 447 -19.23 1.88 -27.39
CA THR A 447 -20.00 0.74 -26.86
C THR A 447 -19.90 -0.47 -27.80
N ARG A 448 -20.05 -0.25 -29.11
CA ARG A 448 -19.90 -1.30 -30.13
C ARG A 448 -18.49 -1.90 -30.12
N ALA A 449 -17.46 -1.06 -30.03
CA ALA A 449 -16.08 -1.50 -29.99
C ALA A 449 -15.79 -2.39 -28.76
N VAL A 450 -16.32 -2.02 -27.59
CA VAL A 450 -16.26 -2.84 -26.37
C VAL A 450 -16.97 -4.18 -26.55
N MET A 451 -18.20 -4.19 -27.09
CA MET A 451 -18.95 -5.43 -27.36
C MET A 451 -18.20 -6.36 -28.30
N CYS A 452 -17.60 -5.84 -29.37
CA CYS A 452 -16.77 -6.61 -30.29
C CYS A 452 -15.55 -7.24 -29.59
N LYS A 453 -14.89 -6.51 -28.68
CA LYS A 453 -13.76 -7.04 -27.91
C LYS A 453 -14.19 -8.15 -26.94
N ILE A 454 -15.31 -7.98 -26.24
CA ILE A 454 -15.88 -9.01 -25.36
C ILE A 454 -16.20 -10.28 -26.18
N ALA A 455 -16.86 -10.13 -27.33
CA ALA A 455 -17.15 -11.25 -28.21
C ALA A 455 -15.88 -11.98 -28.68
N LYS A 456 -14.83 -11.24 -29.07
CA LYS A 456 -13.52 -11.82 -29.43
C LYS A 456 -12.91 -12.65 -28.30
N ASN A 457 -12.99 -12.17 -27.05
CA ASN A 457 -12.45 -12.87 -25.89
C ASN A 457 -13.25 -14.14 -25.55
N SER A 458 -14.57 -14.15 -25.77
CA SER A 458 -15.45 -15.31 -25.52
C SER A 458 -15.26 -16.45 -26.52
N MET A 459 -14.67 -16.20 -27.69
CA MET A 459 -14.38 -17.23 -28.71
C MET A 459 -13.13 -18.08 -28.40
N GLY A 460 -12.73 -18.23 -27.13
CA GLY A 460 -11.53 -18.99 -26.74
C GLY A 460 -10.20 -18.31 -27.05
N ARG A 461 -10.22 -17.11 -27.64
CA ARG A 461 -9.03 -16.25 -27.85
C ARG A 461 -8.76 -15.36 -26.64
N LYS A 462 -8.76 -15.94 -25.43
CA LYS A 462 -8.18 -15.25 -24.27
C LYS A 462 -6.67 -15.40 -24.39
N PRO A 463 -5.91 -14.34 -24.70
CA PRO A 463 -4.48 -14.44 -24.55
C PRO A 463 -4.22 -14.60 -23.05
N ILE A 464 -3.34 -15.53 -22.67
CA ILE A 464 -2.74 -15.52 -21.34
C ILE A 464 -1.92 -14.24 -21.31
N LEU A 465 -2.47 -13.22 -20.63
CA LEU A 465 -1.88 -11.89 -20.57
C LEU A 465 -1.26 -11.73 -19.20
N GLU A 466 0.03 -12.03 -19.13
CA GLU A 466 0.84 -11.60 -18.02
C GLU A 466 1.21 -10.13 -18.24
N VAL A 467 1.01 -9.33 -17.19
CA VAL A 467 1.56 -7.98 -17.17
C VAL A 467 3.08 -8.12 -17.08
N PRO A 468 3.86 -7.50 -17.99
CA PRO A 468 5.30 -7.58 -17.91
C PRO A 468 5.80 -7.09 -16.55
N GLU A 469 6.64 -7.90 -15.90
CA GLU A 469 7.22 -7.56 -14.61
C GLU A 469 8.02 -6.25 -14.68
N SER A 470 8.55 -5.90 -15.85
CA SER A 470 9.32 -4.67 -16.08
C SER A 470 8.56 -3.39 -15.76
N MET A 471 7.24 -3.32 -16.02
CA MET A 471 6.44 -2.12 -15.71
C MET A 471 6.21 -1.96 -14.22
N ILE A 472 5.98 -3.06 -13.52
CA ILE A 472 5.82 -3.08 -12.06
C ILE A 472 7.15 -2.75 -11.40
N ALA A 473 8.25 -3.36 -11.87
CA ALA A 473 9.60 -3.07 -11.42
C ALA A 473 9.99 -1.61 -11.68
N TYR A 474 9.58 -1.02 -12.80
CA TYR A 474 9.82 0.39 -13.09
C TYR A 474 9.16 1.31 -12.07
N GLN A 475 7.93 1.02 -11.65
CA GLN A 475 7.24 1.78 -10.61
C GLN A 475 7.91 1.64 -9.23
N SER A 476 8.44 0.45 -8.90
CA SER A 476 9.27 0.26 -7.70
C SER A 476 10.62 0.98 -7.80
N TRP A 477 11.22 1.00 -8.99
CA TRP A 477 12.47 1.69 -9.28
C TRP A 477 12.31 3.21 -9.12
N LEU A 478 11.26 3.80 -9.69
CA LEU A 478 10.95 5.23 -9.52
C LEU A 478 10.80 5.63 -8.05
N GLU A 479 10.19 4.76 -7.25
CA GLU A 479 9.96 5.00 -5.83
C GLU A 479 11.25 4.93 -4.99
N LYS A 480 12.09 3.90 -5.23
CA LYS A 480 13.29 3.63 -4.43
C LYS A 480 14.55 4.37 -4.90
N LEU A 481 14.72 4.52 -6.22
CA LEU A 481 15.98 4.93 -6.86
C LEU A 481 15.82 6.11 -7.82
N GLY A 482 14.60 6.35 -8.33
CA GLY A 482 14.34 7.43 -9.26
C GLY A 482 14.56 8.81 -8.66
N ILE A 483 15.06 9.74 -9.48
CA ILE A 483 15.14 11.17 -9.16
C ILE A 483 13.73 11.73 -9.16
N LYS A 484 13.39 12.48 -8.12
CA LYS A 484 12.04 13.04 -7.88
C LYS A 484 12.01 14.57 -7.97
N GLU A 485 13.17 15.21 -7.92
CA GLU A 485 13.29 16.67 -8.05
C GLU A 485 13.27 17.05 -9.53
N VAL A 486 12.38 17.98 -9.88
CA VAL A 486 12.18 18.45 -11.25
C VAL A 486 12.20 19.97 -11.28
N ILE A 487 12.98 20.51 -12.22
CA ILE A 487 13.00 21.92 -12.58
C ILE A 487 12.15 22.11 -13.83
N ILE A 488 11.22 23.04 -13.79
CA ILE A 488 10.38 23.42 -14.95
C ILE A 488 10.78 24.83 -15.39
N PRO A 489 11.69 24.99 -16.37
CA PRO A 489 12.27 26.29 -16.70
C PRO A 489 11.28 27.32 -17.23
N TYR A 490 10.15 26.86 -17.77
CA TYR A 490 9.08 27.70 -18.35
C TYR A 490 7.91 27.92 -17.39
N ALA A 491 8.00 27.51 -16.12
CA ALA A 491 6.88 27.58 -15.17
C ALA A 491 6.38 29.01 -14.91
N GLU A 492 7.29 29.98 -14.83
CA GLU A 492 6.95 31.40 -14.61
C GLU A 492 6.16 31.96 -15.79
N ILE A 493 6.64 31.74 -17.02
CA ILE A 493 5.95 32.17 -18.25
C ILE A 493 4.60 31.47 -18.37
N LEU A 494 4.53 30.19 -18.01
CA LEU A 494 3.27 29.46 -18.00
C LEU A 494 2.28 30.09 -16.99
N ALA A 495 2.73 30.49 -15.81
CA ALA A 495 1.90 31.18 -14.81
C ALA A 495 1.40 32.54 -15.31
N ASP A 496 2.29 33.37 -15.85
CA ASP A 496 1.98 34.72 -16.37
C ASP A 496 0.96 34.71 -17.51
N ASN A 497 0.89 33.61 -18.25
CA ASN A 497 0.01 33.44 -19.40
C ASN A 497 -1.19 32.54 -19.11
N THR A 498 -1.42 32.19 -17.85
CA THR A 498 -2.61 31.48 -17.39
C THR A 498 -3.69 32.50 -16.99
N ASN A 499 -4.94 32.25 -17.40
CA ASN A 499 -6.04 33.12 -17.00
C ASN A 499 -6.28 33.04 -15.48
N SER A 500 -6.02 34.13 -14.76
CA SER A 500 -6.05 34.19 -13.29
C SER A 500 -7.41 34.56 -12.68
N SER A 501 -8.50 34.53 -13.47
CA SER A 501 -9.81 35.07 -13.10
C SER A 501 -10.51 34.35 -11.93
N ALA A 502 -10.13 33.10 -11.59
CA ALA A 502 -10.76 32.34 -10.50
C ALA A 502 -9.74 31.86 -9.44
N VAL A 503 -10.07 32.01 -8.15
CA VAL A 503 -9.23 31.54 -7.01
C VAL A 503 -8.91 30.03 -7.09
N ARG A 504 -9.82 29.25 -7.69
CA ARG A 504 -9.64 27.83 -8.00
C ARG A 504 -8.36 27.54 -8.79
N MET A 505 -7.93 28.48 -9.64
CA MET A 505 -6.78 28.31 -10.53
C MET A 505 -5.48 28.02 -9.80
N ARG A 506 -5.31 28.46 -8.55
CA ARG A 506 -4.11 28.14 -7.75
C ARG A 506 -3.95 26.62 -7.55
N ARG A 507 -5.05 25.92 -7.27
CA ARG A 507 -5.05 24.45 -7.08
C ARG A 507 -4.87 23.73 -8.41
N ASP A 508 -5.57 24.18 -9.43
CA ASP A 508 -5.53 23.53 -10.73
C ASP A 508 -4.19 23.75 -11.45
N PHE A 509 -3.57 24.92 -11.30
CA PHE A 509 -2.19 25.17 -11.71
C PHE A 509 -1.20 24.29 -10.94
N SER A 510 -1.39 24.11 -9.63
CA SER A 510 -0.54 23.19 -8.85
C SER A 510 -0.64 21.74 -9.34
N LYS A 511 -1.85 21.27 -9.71
CA LYS A 511 -2.03 19.93 -10.31
C LYS A 511 -1.34 19.82 -11.67
N LEU A 512 -1.46 20.86 -12.50
CA LEU A 512 -0.81 20.93 -13.80
C LEU A 512 0.72 20.81 -13.65
N ILE A 513 1.32 21.65 -12.79
CA ILE A 513 2.76 21.61 -12.49
C ILE A 513 3.19 20.23 -12.01
N ASN A 514 2.44 19.62 -11.09
CA ASN A 514 2.77 18.27 -10.61
C ASN A 514 2.66 17.21 -11.72
N LEU A 515 1.67 17.29 -12.60
CA LEU A 515 1.55 16.37 -13.72
C LEU A 515 2.72 16.50 -14.70
N ILE A 516 3.18 17.73 -14.97
CA ILE A 516 4.39 17.99 -15.79
C ILE A 516 5.62 17.38 -15.11
N SER A 517 5.79 17.60 -13.79
CA SER A 517 6.89 17.00 -13.04
C SER A 517 6.86 15.47 -13.09
N VAL A 518 5.70 14.86 -12.88
CA VAL A 518 5.55 13.40 -12.91
C VAL A 518 5.82 12.84 -14.30
N HIS A 519 5.40 13.54 -15.36
CA HIS A 519 5.76 13.18 -16.72
C HIS A 519 7.29 13.20 -16.90
N ALA A 520 7.97 14.27 -16.49
CA ALA A 520 9.43 14.35 -16.55
C ALA A 520 10.12 13.25 -15.71
N ILE A 521 9.59 12.90 -14.53
CA ILE A 521 10.09 11.80 -13.68
C ILE A 521 9.97 10.43 -14.36
N ILE A 522 8.84 10.16 -15.02
CA ILE A 522 8.62 8.93 -15.79
C ILE A 522 9.59 8.84 -16.96
N TYR A 523 10.02 9.96 -17.52
CA TYR A 523 10.95 10.03 -18.64
C TYR A 523 12.38 10.42 -18.24
N GLN A 524 12.75 10.31 -16.96
CA GLN A 524 14.00 10.89 -16.43
C GLN A 524 15.30 10.39 -17.06
N HIS A 525 15.31 9.20 -17.68
CA HIS A 525 16.45 8.68 -18.44
C HIS A 525 16.59 9.33 -19.84
N GLN A 526 15.54 10.03 -20.28
CA GLN A 526 15.42 10.72 -21.57
C GLN A 526 15.35 12.25 -21.36
N ARG A 527 15.78 12.73 -20.19
CA ARG A 527 15.79 14.14 -19.82
C ARG A 527 17.18 14.55 -19.40
N GLU A 528 17.51 15.81 -19.69
CA GLU A 528 18.71 16.43 -19.17
C GLU A 528 18.56 16.66 -17.66
N LYS A 529 19.70 16.73 -16.97
CA LYS A 529 19.79 17.01 -15.55
C LYS A 529 20.61 18.27 -15.36
N ASP A 530 20.28 19.05 -14.33
CA ASP A 530 21.09 20.19 -13.95
C ASP A 530 22.37 19.75 -13.19
N GLU A 531 23.17 20.72 -12.74
CA GLU A 531 24.40 20.46 -11.99
C GLU A 531 24.17 19.76 -10.65
N LYS A 532 22.96 19.86 -10.09
CA LYS A 532 22.56 19.21 -8.82
C LYS A 532 21.97 17.82 -9.04
N GLY A 533 21.75 17.42 -10.30
CA GLY A 533 21.16 16.14 -10.67
C GLY A 533 19.63 16.17 -10.76
N SER A 534 18.98 17.33 -10.62
CA SER A 534 17.54 17.50 -10.76
C SER A 534 17.13 17.40 -12.23
N ILE A 535 15.95 16.81 -12.51
CA ILE A 535 15.47 16.60 -13.88
C ILE A 535 15.00 17.92 -14.47
N ILE A 536 15.42 18.24 -15.70
CA ILE A 536 14.96 19.42 -16.42
C ILE A 536 13.76 19.04 -17.30
N ALA A 537 12.58 19.57 -16.98
CA ALA A 537 11.38 19.37 -17.79
C ALA A 537 11.45 20.17 -19.10
N THR A 538 10.93 19.57 -20.17
CA THR A 538 10.87 20.09 -21.53
C THR A 538 9.47 20.56 -21.87
N LEU A 539 9.29 21.31 -22.97
CA LEU A 539 7.96 21.67 -23.47
C LEU A 539 7.12 20.47 -23.90
N GLU A 540 7.76 19.34 -24.24
CA GLU A 540 7.03 18.11 -24.57
C GLU A 540 6.27 17.58 -23.35
N ASP A 541 6.85 17.72 -22.16
CA ASP A 541 6.18 17.37 -20.91
C ASP A 541 4.92 18.23 -20.71
N TYR A 542 4.98 19.53 -21.01
CA TYR A 542 3.80 20.40 -20.99
C TYR A 542 2.79 20.03 -22.08
N ARG A 543 3.24 19.78 -23.30
CA ARG A 543 2.39 19.46 -24.45
C ARG A 543 1.53 18.22 -24.20
N GLU A 544 2.14 17.12 -23.75
CA GLU A 544 1.40 15.91 -23.40
C GLU A 544 0.38 16.18 -22.29
N ILE A 545 0.78 16.85 -21.21
CA ILE A 545 -0.13 17.12 -20.09
C ILE A 545 -1.26 18.09 -20.48
N TYR A 546 -1.00 19.09 -21.32
CA TYR A 546 -2.00 20.03 -21.81
C TYR A 546 -3.13 19.31 -22.54
N TYR A 547 -2.81 18.42 -23.48
CA TYR A 547 -3.82 17.66 -24.22
C TYR A 547 -4.51 16.58 -23.38
N LEU A 548 -3.82 15.99 -22.40
CA LEU A 548 -4.44 15.02 -21.48
C LEU A 548 -5.38 15.68 -20.46
N SER A 549 -5.08 16.90 -20.04
CA SER A 549 -5.83 17.61 -18.99
C SER A 549 -6.81 18.65 -19.53
N SER A 550 -6.88 18.86 -20.85
CA SER A 550 -7.75 19.86 -21.47
C SER A 550 -9.21 19.69 -21.06
N ASP A 551 -9.74 18.47 -21.10
CA ASP A 551 -11.15 18.17 -20.79
C ASP A 551 -11.49 18.31 -19.29
N SER A 552 -10.46 18.20 -18.43
CA SER A 552 -10.60 18.12 -16.97
C SER A 552 -10.28 19.43 -16.26
N ILE A 553 -9.33 20.21 -16.77
CA ILE A 553 -8.83 21.45 -16.15
C ILE A 553 -9.19 22.67 -17.00
N ASN A 554 -8.93 22.65 -18.31
CA ASN A 554 -9.18 23.82 -19.17
C ASN A 554 -10.67 24.18 -19.29
N TYR A 555 -11.59 23.22 -19.14
CA TYR A 555 -13.05 23.47 -19.22
C TYR A 555 -13.79 23.32 -17.87
N ALA A 556 -13.07 23.36 -16.74
CA ALA A 556 -13.68 23.26 -15.41
C ALA A 556 -14.04 24.62 -14.80
N VAL A 557 -13.61 25.72 -15.42
CA VAL A 557 -13.96 27.09 -15.02
C VAL A 557 -15.30 27.45 -15.66
N GLU A 558 -16.20 28.10 -14.91
CA GLU A 558 -17.56 28.46 -15.37
C GLU A 558 -17.59 29.28 -16.68
N SER A 559 -16.49 29.94 -17.03
CA SER A 559 -16.32 30.71 -18.27
C SER A 559 -16.01 29.85 -19.50
N SER A 560 -15.49 28.64 -19.34
CA SER A 560 -15.00 27.81 -20.46
C SER A 560 -15.92 26.61 -20.68
N VAL A 561 -16.46 26.46 -21.89
CA VAL A 561 -17.54 25.49 -22.18
C VAL A 561 -16.99 24.30 -22.96
N LYS A 562 -17.16 23.09 -22.42
CA LYS A 562 -16.74 21.84 -23.08
C LYS A 562 -17.26 21.77 -24.52
N PRO A 563 -16.44 21.30 -25.50
CA PRO A 563 -16.87 21.16 -26.89
C PRO A 563 -18.15 20.34 -27.08
N SER A 564 -18.34 19.29 -26.27
CA SER A 564 -19.53 18.44 -26.31
C SER A 564 -20.81 19.14 -25.83
N ILE A 565 -20.69 20.05 -24.86
CA ILE A 565 -21.79 20.89 -24.37
C ILE A 565 -22.09 21.99 -25.38
N ARG A 566 -21.05 22.66 -25.92
CA ARG A 566 -21.19 23.63 -26.99
C ARG A 566 -21.89 23.01 -28.21
N GLN A 567 -21.48 21.81 -28.62
CA GLN A 567 -22.14 21.05 -29.68
C GLN A 567 -23.61 20.76 -29.35
N THR A 568 -23.93 20.42 -28.10
CA THR A 568 -25.31 20.14 -27.67
C THR A 568 -26.17 21.40 -27.71
N VAL A 569 -25.68 22.52 -27.18
CA VAL A 569 -26.39 23.81 -27.19
C VAL A 569 -26.55 24.33 -28.62
N ASN A 570 -25.52 24.20 -29.46
CA ASN A 570 -25.58 24.56 -30.88
C ASN A 570 -26.58 23.67 -31.64
N ALA A 571 -26.64 22.36 -31.36
CA ALA A 571 -27.64 21.48 -31.97
C ALA A 571 -29.07 21.84 -31.56
N VAL A 572 -29.28 22.26 -30.30
CA VAL A 572 -30.58 22.81 -29.86
C VAL A 572 -30.88 24.11 -30.60
N ARG A 573 -29.90 25.02 -30.73
CA ARG A 573 -30.04 26.27 -31.48
C ARG A 573 -30.43 26.01 -32.94
N GLU A 574 -29.73 25.12 -33.63
CA GLU A 574 -30.03 24.73 -35.02
C GLU A 574 -31.46 24.17 -35.15
N LEU A 575 -31.85 23.23 -34.28
CA LEU A 575 -33.18 22.63 -34.31
C LEU A 575 -34.30 23.64 -34.01
N LEU A 576 -34.04 24.64 -33.18
CA LEU A 576 -34.97 25.74 -32.92
C LEU A 576 -35.05 26.70 -34.11
N LEU A 577 -33.93 27.03 -34.75
CA LEU A 577 -33.88 27.84 -35.98
C LEU A 577 -34.63 27.16 -37.14
N GLU A 578 -34.43 25.85 -37.33
CA GLU A 578 -35.15 25.04 -38.32
C GLU A 578 -36.67 25.08 -38.09
N LYS A 579 -37.11 25.14 -36.82
CA LYS A 579 -38.54 25.27 -36.45
C LYS A 579 -39.07 26.71 -36.49
N ASN A 580 -38.20 27.71 -36.48
CA ASN A 580 -38.54 29.15 -36.52
C ASN A 580 -38.43 29.76 -37.92
N GLY A 581 -38.06 29.01 -38.95
CA GLY A 581 -37.90 29.56 -40.30
C GLY A 581 -36.73 30.54 -40.41
N GLY A 582 -35.75 30.47 -39.50
CA GLY A 582 -34.52 31.28 -39.55
C GLY A 582 -34.49 32.53 -38.66
N GLU A 583 -35.53 32.84 -37.89
CA GLU A 583 -35.50 33.95 -36.92
C GLU A 583 -34.64 33.62 -35.69
N THR A 584 -33.77 34.55 -35.30
CA THR A 584 -32.75 34.40 -34.25
C THR A 584 -33.18 34.88 -32.86
N ASP A 585 -34.33 35.55 -32.75
CA ASP A 585 -34.77 36.21 -31.53
C ASP A 585 -35.78 35.34 -30.75
N PHE A 586 -35.26 34.61 -29.76
CA PHE A 586 -36.03 33.61 -28.99
C PHE A 586 -36.65 34.18 -27.69
N SER A 587 -36.48 35.48 -27.40
CA SER A 587 -36.79 36.10 -26.11
C SER A 587 -38.19 36.73 -25.97
N ASN A 588 -39.01 36.76 -27.04
CA ASN A 588 -40.27 37.53 -27.07
C ASN A 588 -41.56 36.69 -27.26
N GLU A 589 -41.50 35.36 -27.07
CA GLU A 589 -42.72 34.53 -27.08
C GLU A 589 -43.23 34.31 -25.65
N SER A 590 -44.49 34.64 -25.38
CA SER A 590 -45.21 34.31 -24.13
C SER A 590 -45.07 32.81 -23.80
N GLU A 591 -44.92 32.45 -22.50
CA GLU A 591 -44.64 31.08 -22.00
C GLU A 591 -45.45 29.94 -22.64
N GLN A 592 -46.65 30.23 -23.15
CA GLN A 592 -47.52 29.25 -23.81
C GLN A 592 -47.13 28.91 -25.26
N ASN A 593 -46.30 29.72 -25.93
CA ASN A 593 -45.94 29.54 -27.35
C ASN A 593 -44.46 29.28 -27.60
N GLN A 594 -43.63 29.27 -26.55
CA GLN A 594 -42.18 29.10 -26.68
C GLN A 594 -41.82 27.74 -27.29
N LYS A 595 -41.20 27.75 -28.48
CA LYS A 595 -40.82 26.51 -29.17
C LYS A 595 -39.69 25.79 -28.44
N TRP A 596 -39.79 24.46 -28.43
CA TRP A 596 -38.87 23.59 -27.69
C TRP A 596 -38.43 22.38 -28.53
N VAL A 597 -37.36 21.74 -28.08
CA VAL A 597 -36.81 20.51 -28.65
C VAL A 597 -36.94 19.39 -27.61
N ASP A 598 -37.44 18.22 -28.00
CA ASP A 598 -37.40 17.05 -27.12
C ASP A 598 -36.05 16.33 -27.22
N ASN A 599 -35.75 15.60 -26.15
CA ASN A 599 -34.52 14.84 -26.01
C ASN A 599 -34.35 13.74 -27.09
N THR A 600 -35.42 13.22 -27.69
CA THR A 600 -35.33 12.20 -28.74
C THR A 600 -34.92 12.81 -30.08
N THR A 601 -35.51 13.95 -30.42
CA THR A 601 -35.14 14.74 -31.62
C THR A 601 -33.69 15.21 -31.51
N LEU A 602 -33.29 15.71 -30.34
CA LEU A 602 -31.91 16.12 -30.08
C LEU A 602 -30.92 14.95 -30.18
N ALA A 603 -31.28 13.78 -29.62
CA ALA A 603 -30.45 12.58 -29.69
C ALA A 603 -30.21 12.14 -31.15
N LYS A 604 -31.24 12.24 -32.00
CA LYS A 604 -31.14 11.92 -33.43
C LYS A 604 -30.20 12.86 -34.17
N LYS A 605 -30.28 14.18 -33.92
CA LYS A 605 -29.40 15.19 -34.53
C LYS A 605 -27.93 15.00 -34.11
N LEU A 606 -27.70 14.65 -32.84
CA LEU A 606 -26.35 14.45 -32.31
C LEU A 606 -25.76 13.06 -32.63
N GLY A 607 -26.56 12.11 -33.13
CA GLY A 607 -26.13 10.73 -33.34
C GLY A 607 -25.82 9.98 -32.03
N LEU A 608 -26.45 10.38 -30.92
CA LEU A 608 -26.19 9.85 -29.58
C LEU A 608 -27.37 9.02 -29.06
N SER A 609 -27.13 8.21 -28.02
CA SER A 609 -28.22 7.56 -27.28
C SER A 609 -29.05 8.59 -26.50
N THR A 610 -30.31 8.25 -26.20
CA THR A 610 -31.19 9.12 -25.41
C THR A 610 -30.65 9.37 -23.99
N SER A 611 -29.94 8.39 -23.42
CA SER A 611 -29.29 8.50 -22.11
C SER A 611 -28.06 9.42 -22.13
N ALA A 612 -27.16 9.28 -23.12
CA ALA A 612 -26.01 10.17 -23.29
C ALA A 612 -26.46 11.62 -23.57
N THR A 613 -27.47 11.79 -24.43
CA THR A 613 -28.08 13.09 -24.71
C THR A 613 -28.70 13.71 -23.46
N SER A 614 -29.45 12.93 -22.67
CA SER A 614 -30.07 13.41 -21.43
C SER A 614 -29.04 13.89 -20.40
N ARG A 615 -27.86 13.24 -20.32
CA ARG A 615 -26.76 13.71 -19.47
C ARG A 615 -26.18 15.03 -19.94
N ARG A 616 -25.86 15.16 -21.23
CA ARG A 616 -25.34 16.42 -21.80
C ARG A 616 -26.32 17.56 -21.62
N VAL A 617 -27.61 17.31 -21.80
CA VAL A 617 -28.68 18.28 -21.54
C VAL A 617 -28.74 18.64 -20.06
N ALA A 618 -28.68 17.66 -19.15
CA ALA A 618 -28.69 17.93 -17.71
C ALA A 618 -27.47 18.77 -17.27
N GLU A 619 -26.29 18.48 -17.81
CA GLU A 619 -25.06 19.24 -17.58
C GLU A 619 -25.19 20.66 -18.12
N ALA A 620 -25.61 20.83 -19.38
CA ALA A 620 -25.87 22.13 -19.98
C ALA A 620 -26.93 22.95 -19.24
N THR A 621 -27.96 22.30 -18.69
CA THR A 621 -28.97 22.95 -17.84
C THR A 621 -28.44 23.33 -16.48
N SER A 622 -27.59 22.51 -15.86
CA SER A 622 -26.95 22.90 -14.60
C SER A 622 -26.01 24.11 -14.76
N LEU A 623 -25.44 24.29 -15.96
CA LEU A 623 -24.61 25.45 -16.33
C LEU A 623 -25.45 26.66 -16.77
N GLY A 624 -26.78 26.50 -16.90
CA GLY A 624 -27.69 27.57 -17.33
C GLY A 624 -27.66 27.88 -18.83
N PHE A 625 -27.04 27.06 -19.68
CA PHE A 625 -27.01 27.23 -21.13
C PHE A 625 -28.25 26.66 -21.83
N LEU A 626 -28.94 25.72 -21.19
CA LEU A 626 -30.23 25.17 -21.65
C LEU A 626 -31.22 25.19 -20.50
N ASP A 627 -32.50 25.40 -20.79
CA ASP A 627 -33.56 25.24 -19.79
C ASP A 627 -34.54 24.15 -20.19
N ASN A 628 -35.21 23.57 -19.18
CA ASN A 628 -36.26 22.59 -19.40
C ASN A 628 -37.59 23.09 -18.83
N LEU A 629 -38.53 23.43 -19.72
CA LEU A 629 -39.85 23.95 -19.37
C LEU A 629 -40.79 22.90 -18.75
N GLU A 630 -40.41 21.62 -18.74
CA GLU A 630 -41.21 20.54 -18.15
C GLU A 630 -40.61 20.09 -16.80
N SER A 631 -41.27 20.48 -15.70
CA SER A 631 -40.84 20.19 -14.32
C SER A 631 -41.32 18.84 -13.77
N LYS A 632 -42.24 18.14 -14.46
CA LYS A 632 -42.77 16.84 -14.00
C LYS A 632 -41.90 15.67 -14.44
N ASN A 633 -41.44 14.88 -13.47
CA ASN A 633 -40.73 13.62 -13.70
C ASN A 633 -41.55 12.65 -14.57
N GLY A 634 -40.91 12.05 -15.57
CA GLY A 634 -41.52 11.05 -16.48
C GLY A 634 -42.20 11.62 -17.74
N LYS A 635 -42.32 12.95 -17.86
CA LYS A 635 -42.81 13.60 -19.09
C LYS A 635 -41.68 13.95 -20.05
N ARG A 636 -42.02 14.19 -21.33
CA ARG A 636 -41.04 14.59 -22.35
C ARG A 636 -40.43 15.95 -21.98
N LYS A 637 -39.11 15.99 -21.84
CA LYS A 637 -38.36 17.25 -21.62
C LYS A 637 -38.63 18.22 -22.76
N LYS A 638 -38.87 19.49 -22.41
CA LYS A 638 -39.07 20.61 -23.34
C LYS A 638 -37.86 21.52 -23.25
N ILE A 639 -36.85 21.24 -24.06
CA ILE A 639 -35.53 21.89 -23.98
C ILE A 639 -35.56 23.20 -24.78
N ILE A 640 -35.11 24.29 -24.16
CA ILE A 640 -34.95 25.62 -24.75
C ILE A 640 -33.53 26.16 -24.50
N LEU A 641 -33.15 27.25 -25.17
CA LEU A 641 -31.89 27.95 -24.94
C LEU A 641 -31.97 28.78 -23.65
N GLY A 642 -30.90 28.74 -22.86
CA GLY A 642 -30.69 29.58 -21.69
C GLY A 642 -29.73 30.74 -21.98
N LYS A 643 -28.75 30.96 -21.11
CA LYS A 643 -27.71 32.00 -21.26
C LYS A 643 -26.84 31.76 -22.49
N ALA A 644 -26.29 32.84 -23.05
CA ALA A 644 -25.32 32.78 -24.14
C ALA A 644 -24.06 32.01 -23.73
N ILE A 645 -23.50 31.25 -24.67
CA ILE A 645 -22.25 30.51 -24.48
C ILE A 645 -21.09 31.52 -24.62
N PRO A 646 -20.15 31.62 -23.67
CA PRO A 646 -18.94 32.42 -23.82
C PRO A 646 -18.08 31.98 -25.01
N ASP A 647 -17.25 32.89 -25.53
CA ASP A 647 -16.19 32.55 -26.49
C ASP A 647 -15.10 31.71 -25.80
N ASP A 648 -14.60 30.67 -26.49
CA ASP A 648 -13.63 29.73 -25.91
C ASP A 648 -12.28 30.41 -25.68
N GLU A 649 -12.01 30.82 -24.44
CA GLU A 649 -10.65 31.01 -23.96
C GLU A 649 -10.25 29.80 -23.12
N SER A 650 -9.26 29.05 -23.63
CA SER A 650 -8.56 28.05 -22.83
C SER A 650 -7.93 28.75 -21.63
N VAL A 651 -8.01 28.11 -20.48
CA VAL A 651 -7.50 28.66 -19.23
C VAL A 651 -5.96 28.70 -19.23
N PHE A 652 -5.32 27.69 -19.83
CA PHE A 652 -3.87 27.63 -20.02
C PHE A 652 -3.49 27.95 -21.47
N PRO A 653 -2.30 28.55 -21.71
CA PRO A 653 -1.82 28.85 -23.06
C PRO A 653 -1.58 27.57 -23.85
N SER A 654 -1.83 27.59 -25.17
CA SER A 654 -1.51 26.42 -25.99
C SER A 654 0.01 26.13 -25.97
N PRO A 655 0.44 24.87 -26.20
CA PRO A 655 1.86 24.54 -26.29
C PRO A 655 2.61 25.43 -27.28
N GLU A 656 2.00 25.73 -28.42
CA GLU A 656 2.58 26.59 -29.47
C GLU A 656 2.70 28.05 -29.03
N GLU A 657 1.74 28.57 -28.26
CA GLU A 657 1.81 29.93 -27.69
C GLU A 657 2.88 30.03 -26.61
N LEU A 658 2.96 29.03 -25.72
CA LEU A 658 3.96 28.99 -24.67
C LEU A 658 5.36 28.87 -25.26
N GLU A 659 5.54 28.02 -26.26
CA GLU A 659 6.83 27.84 -26.96
C GLU A 659 7.31 29.14 -27.59
N LYS A 660 6.41 29.87 -28.29
CA LYS A 660 6.75 31.18 -28.86
C LYS A 660 7.17 32.19 -27.79
N LYS A 661 6.43 32.27 -26.69
CA LYS A 661 6.71 33.21 -25.58
C LYS A 661 8.01 32.85 -24.86
N TRP A 662 8.27 31.58 -24.62
CA TRP A 662 9.50 31.10 -23.99
C TRP A 662 10.73 31.33 -24.88
N ALA A 663 10.63 31.04 -26.17
CA ALA A 663 11.70 31.30 -27.12
C ALA A 663 12.02 32.81 -27.25
N ALA A 664 11.01 33.68 -27.15
CA ALA A 664 11.20 35.13 -27.16
C ALA A 664 12.00 35.61 -25.94
N LEU A 665 11.70 35.08 -24.75
CA LEU A 665 12.43 35.39 -23.52
C LEU A 665 13.87 34.88 -23.52
N ALA A 666 14.11 33.66 -24.03
CA ALA A 666 15.46 33.13 -24.19
C ALA A 666 16.32 34.00 -25.12
N LYS A 667 15.74 34.53 -26.21
CA LYS A 667 16.42 35.49 -27.10
C LYS A 667 16.70 36.82 -26.41
N LEU A 668 15.79 37.31 -25.57
CA LEU A 668 15.96 38.54 -24.81
C LEU A 668 17.12 38.40 -23.81
N HIS A 669 17.16 37.30 -23.03
CA HIS A 669 18.24 37.03 -22.09
C HIS A 669 19.61 36.87 -22.78
N ALA A 670 19.66 36.18 -23.92
CA ALA A 670 20.87 36.06 -24.73
C ALA A 670 21.34 37.40 -25.33
N THR A 671 20.42 38.34 -25.55
CA THR A 671 20.73 39.70 -26.05
C THR A 671 21.21 40.60 -24.91
N VAL A 672 20.62 40.50 -23.73
CA VAL A 672 21.02 41.27 -22.53
C VAL A 672 22.41 40.85 -22.04
N GLN A 673 22.75 39.55 -22.09
CA GLN A 673 24.10 39.08 -21.76
C GLN A 673 25.19 39.47 -22.79
N ARG A 674 24.80 39.98 -23.97
CA ARG A 674 25.73 40.44 -25.03
C ARG A 674 25.90 41.96 -25.07
N LEU A 675 25.19 42.72 -24.24
CA LEU A 675 25.44 44.15 -24.10
C LEU A 675 26.76 44.33 -23.31
N PRO A 676 27.74 45.10 -23.84
CA PRO A 676 28.93 45.41 -23.08
C PRO A 676 28.51 46.19 -21.85
N ILE A 677 29.00 45.78 -20.68
CA ILE A 677 28.97 46.59 -19.46
C ILE A 677 29.72 47.87 -19.81
N LEU A 678 28.99 48.96 -20.07
CA LEU A 678 29.58 50.29 -20.10
C LEU A 678 30.02 50.58 -18.68
N SER A 679 31.33 50.53 -18.46
CA SER A 679 31.97 51.07 -17.27
C SER A 679 31.58 52.54 -17.16
N GLU A 680 30.80 52.88 -16.13
CA GLU A 680 30.69 54.25 -15.66
C GLU A 680 32.05 54.66 -15.09
N ASP A 681 32.90 55.22 -15.93
CA ASP A 681 33.91 56.18 -15.51
C ASP A 681 33.15 57.42 -15.01
N ASN A 682 33.06 57.57 -13.68
CA ASN A 682 32.78 58.86 -13.06
C ASN A 682 34.10 59.42 -12.53
N ASP A 683 34.73 60.24 -13.37
CA ASP A 683 35.52 61.39 -12.93
C ASP A 683 34.57 62.54 -12.52
N GLU A 684 35.04 63.32 -11.54
CA GLU A 684 34.48 64.51 -10.86
C GLU A 684 33.62 64.33 -9.59
#